data_AF-A0A2E7UUM9-F1
#
_entry.id   AF-A0A2E7UUM9-F1
#
_cell.length_a   1.000
_cell.length_b   1.000
_cell.length_c   1.000
_cell.angle_alpha   90.00
_cell.angle_beta   90.00
_cell.angle_gamma   90.00
#
_symmetry.space_group_name_H-M   'P 1'
#
loop_
_entity.id
_entity.type
_entity.pdbx_description
1 polymer ?
#
loop_
_entity_poly.entity_id
_entity_poly.type
_entity_poly.pdbx_seq_one_letter_code
_entity_poly.pdbx_strand_id
1 'polypeptide(L)'
;MWSLVASLGLTVAPAAATEPMVLPSPLSLWGDDAVYMGEKGRVWILARNAKDPVIAWTRDGTIETKRIPSPMGGYKNGESNSHAILGADAADRPVVAMTGQHCVKQGDQRVCKPRMYVSENRGGSWSTRRLQLQGGALGDIAITAAGTDSWVIAASWTEQKKGEKHNPWQGILRYRGGTAAERWSKGCTGQDLVFPDAGNPNVLMALSGKSIIQCTRKGRSQVAWGFKDEIDAVGSGSDRVWIGWAAGVDYLKTNGETGESVPLGQAESGWHADLDRLPDGRTLAVWYFSRNPYNKGLKLAVQEGGVWRTTTLVRDENDNRGWKVSLDTNRAGRVAIAYQNRSDKTVEVLRFGSADAALAEDVPDAGNWTDKKRRMSLFGYLGVWYHWTDTFTHAPSRDDYTYGELKELGGEYTLSPGAATEVGFAGQLGRTDLVMQYARRSDDQDVQQIQRMQRISGKLGIQSFPVPGTETQLHFRTADIEGVFTSKSGEKQTFSTNERMVEMRMVNKEAVHVGLRVHNWQGPQDVYLSKNMQLIGAYEADARFSGYGITVGWSLMNYLKKYEHRYFGPNADVNAGIGLTRVALDLAGAGTRDDIGAFMPGEVDLGLTGYRRFKKFGGMGYFVQAGARGSVIFTGAGEPEDTDDDPNEDDNYLVFSRTDLRYGPYFRVGGVF
;
A
#
# COMPACT_ATOMS: atom_id res chain seq x y z
N MET A 1 -32.14 44.36 -9.28
CA MET A 1 -32.85 43.25 -9.95
C MET A 1 -33.07 42.11 -8.94
N TRP A 2 -33.63 42.49 -7.78
CA TRP A 2 -33.83 41.69 -6.57
C TRP A 2 -35.17 42.16 -6.00
N SER A 3 -36.28 41.72 -6.60
CA SER A 3 -37.64 41.85 -6.05
C SER A 3 -38.66 41.20 -7.01
N LEU A 4 -38.55 39.88 -7.28
CA LEU A 4 -39.63 39.18 -7.97
C LEU A 4 -39.56 37.65 -7.81
N VAL A 5 -39.45 37.13 -6.58
CA VAL A 5 -39.71 35.71 -6.29
C VAL A 5 -40.34 35.60 -4.89
N ALA A 6 -41.58 36.06 -4.78
CA ALA A 6 -42.39 35.89 -3.57
C ALA A 6 -43.84 35.61 -3.98
N SER A 7 -44.08 34.52 -4.73
CA SER A 7 -45.44 34.07 -5.08
C SER A 7 -45.50 32.65 -5.68
N LEU A 8 -44.71 31.70 -5.16
CA LEU A 8 -44.92 30.29 -5.48
C LEU A 8 -44.87 29.48 -4.17
N GLY A 9 -46.06 29.11 -3.70
CA GLY A 9 -46.26 28.18 -2.59
C GLY A 9 -45.82 26.77 -2.98
N LEU A 10 -44.52 26.52 -2.91
CA LEU A 10 -43.93 25.19 -2.96
C LEU A 10 -43.70 24.71 -1.53
N THR A 11 -44.54 23.79 -1.07
CA THR A 11 -44.24 22.90 0.05
C THR A 11 -43.07 22.00 -0.37
N VAL A 12 -41.85 22.43 -0.07
CA VAL A 12 -40.65 21.59 -0.13
C VAL A 12 -40.71 20.66 1.08
N ALA A 13 -40.89 19.37 0.83
CA ALA A 13 -40.65 18.35 1.86
C ALA A 13 -39.17 18.44 2.28
N PRO A 14 -38.84 18.43 3.59
CA PRO A 14 -37.46 18.49 4.02
C PRO A 14 -36.77 17.18 3.65
N ALA A 15 -35.94 17.21 2.61
CA ALA A 15 -34.93 16.17 2.40
C ALA A 15 -33.92 16.29 3.55
N ALA A 16 -34.03 15.38 4.51
CA ALA A 16 -33.15 15.30 5.68
C ALA A 16 -31.81 14.66 5.30
N ALA A 17 -31.01 15.36 4.48
CA ALA A 17 -29.58 15.13 4.42
C ALA A 17 -28.94 16.02 5.50
N THR A 18 -28.46 15.42 6.59
CA THR A 18 -27.63 16.14 7.56
C THR A 18 -26.26 16.39 6.93
N GLU A 19 -25.72 17.60 7.06
CA GLU A 19 -24.36 17.94 6.63
C GLU A 19 -23.35 16.88 7.10
N PRO A 20 -22.37 16.50 6.24
CA PRO A 20 -21.37 15.50 6.61
C PRO A 20 -20.59 15.96 7.84
N MET A 21 -20.51 15.10 8.84
CA MET A 21 -19.71 15.35 10.03
C MET A 21 -18.22 15.16 9.68
N VAL A 22 -17.41 16.20 9.90
CA VAL A 22 -15.96 16.18 9.65
C VAL A 22 -15.20 16.06 10.97
N LEU A 23 -14.37 15.03 11.13
CA LEU A 23 -13.46 14.92 12.28
C LEU A 23 -12.17 15.75 12.06
N PRO A 24 -11.69 16.53 13.06
CA PRO A 24 -10.45 17.29 12.94
C PRO A 24 -9.19 16.41 12.97
N SER A 25 -8.16 16.83 12.22
CA SER A 25 -6.78 16.31 12.29
C SER A 25 -6.20 16.45 13.71
N PRO A 26 -5.54 15.43 14.31
CA PRO A 26 -4.71 14.39 13.67
C PRO A 26 -5.32 12.97 13.64
N LEU A 27 -6.66 12.83 13.69
CA LEU A 27 -7.30 11.51 13.66
C LEU A 27 -7.26 10.92 12.22
N SER A 28 -6.26 10.08 11.93
CA SER A 28 -6.14 9.38 10.64
C SER A 28 -6.73 7.97 10.72
N LEU A 29 -7.54 7.56 9.74
CA LEU A 29 -7.97 6.16 9.64
C LEU A 29 -6.82 5.24 9.16
N TRP A 30 -6.41 4.28 9.97
CA TRP A 30 -5.51 3.18 9.62
C TRP A 30 -6.32 1.90 9.45
N GLY A 31 -6.05 1.15 8.37
CA GLY A 31 -6.41 -0.25 8.03
C GLY A 31 -7.64 -0.96 8.63
N ASP A 32 -7.90 -0.81 9.92
CA ASP A 32 -8.84 -1.57 10.74
C ASP A 32 -9.73 -0.65 11.64
N ASP A 33 -9.83 0.65 11.35
CA ASP A 33 -10.60 1.56 12.20
C ASP A 33 -12.10 1.34 12.03
N ALA A 34 -12.78 1.02 13.13
CA ALA A 34 -14.18 0.64 13.14
C ALA A 34 -15.10 1.85 13.40
N VAL A 35 -16.12 1.99 12.57
CA VAL A 35 -17.28 2.83 12.83
C VAL A 35 -18.42 1.96 13.33
N TYR A 36 -19.07 2.43 14.39
CA TYR A 36 -20.22 1.74 14.98
C TYR A 36 -21.36 2.73 15.17
N MET A 37 -22.57 2.33 14.84
CA MET A 37 -23.79 3.10 14.97
C MET A 37 -24.75 2.44 15.95
N GLY A 38 -24.98 3.19 17.01
CA GLY A 38 -25.91 2.89 18.08
C GLY A 38 -27.37 2.80 17.71
N GLU A 39 -28.16 2.09 18.53
CA GLU A 39 -29.62 2.02 18.40
C GLU A 39 -30.29 3.41 18.46
N LYS A 40 -29.69 4.39 19.16
CA LYS A 40 -30.20 5.77 19.20
C LYS A 40 -29.65 6.68 18.10
N GLY A 41 -28.88 6.13 17.16
CA GLY A 41 -28.24 6.90 16.07
C GLY A 41 -26.95 7.62 16.48
N ARG A 42 -26.40 7.28 17.66
CA ARG A 42 -25.05 7.73 18.04
C ARG A 42 -24.05 6.99 17.19
N VAL A 43 -23.21 7.71 16.46
CA VAL A 43 -22.05 7.11 15.80
C VAL A 43 -20.85 7.22 16.71
N TRP A 44 -20.20 6.09 16.93
CA TRP A 44 -18.95 5.93 17.64
C TRP A 44 -17.87 5.60 16.61
N ILE A 45 -16.71 6.26 16.72
CA ILE A 45 -15.57 6.09 15.83
C ILE A 45 -14.39 5.77 16.72
N LEU A 46 -13.78 4.62 16.48
CA LEU A 46 -12.53 4.24 17.14
C LEU A 46 -11.37 4.67 16.24
N ALA A 47 -10.61 5.66 16.69
CA ALA A 47 -9.38 6.07 16.04
C ALA A 47 -8.19 5.56 16.86
N ARG A 48 -7.32 4.76 16.24
CA ARG A 48 -6.08 4.34 16.89
C ARG A 48 -5.10 5.52 16.98
N ASN A 49 -4.58 5.76 18.18
CA ASN A 49 -3.35 6.52 18.39
C ASN A 49 -2.32 5.56 19.00
N ALA A 50 -1.04 5.72 18.67
CA ALA A 50 0.07 4.82 19.04
C ALA A 50 0.26 4.60 20.56
N LYS A 51 -0.46 5.33 21.42
CA LYS A 51 -0.42 5.19 22.88
C LYS A 51 -1.76 4.86 23.53
N ASP A 52 -2.85 5.52 23.12
CA ASP A 52 -4.20 5.31 23.67
C ASP A 52 -5.24 5.39 22.55
N PRO A 53 -6.12 4.40 22.37
CA PRO A 53 -7.24 4.56 21.44
C PRO A 53 -8.15 5.70 21.88
N VAL A 54 -8.63 6.47 20.91
CA VAL A 54 -9.60 7.54 21.12
C VAL A 54 -10.93 7.07 20.57
N ILE A 55 -11.96 7.11 21.40
CA ILE A 55 -13.33 6.99 20.89
C ILE A 55 -13.87 8.40 20.74
N ALA A 56 -14.30 8.72 19.52
CA ALA A 56 -15.11 9.89 19.24
C ALA A 56 -16.57 9.46 19.10
N TRP A 57 -17.52 10.23 19.62
CA TRP A 57 -18.94 10.01 19.36
C TRP A 57 -19.72 11.31 19.26
N THR A 58 -20.93 11.20 18.75
CA THR A 58 -21.84 12.34 18.69
C THR A 58 -22.87 12.32 19.81
N ARG A 59 -23.04 13.48 20.45
CA ARG A 59 -24.12 13.76 21.38
C ARG A 59 -24.73 15.10 21.02
N ASP A 60 -26.00 15.09 20.64
CA ASP A 60 -26.78 16.31 20.35
C ASP A 60 -26.11 17.25 19.32
N GLY A 61 -25.49 16.67 18.29
CA GLY A 61 -24.78 17.42 17.24
C GLY A 61 -23.35 17.84 17.57
N THR A 62 -22.88 17.62 18.79
CA THR A 62 -21.49 17.89 19.20
C THR A 62 -20.65 16.61 19.16
N ILE A 63 -19.39 16.74 18.73
CA ILE A 63 -18.39 15.65 18.79
C ILE A 63 -17.78 15.66 20.18
N GLU A 64 -18.00 14.58 20.94
CA GLU A 64 -17.30 14.30 22.18
C GLU A 64 -16.17 13.29 21.89
N THR A 65 -14.99 13.52 22.44
CA THR A 65 -13.89 12.55 22.38
C THR A 65 -13.51 12.10 23.77
N LYS A 66 -13.24 10.80 23.94
CA LYS A 66 -12.68 10.26 25.18
C LYS A 66 -11.56 9.30 24.85
N ARG A 67 -10.40 9.55 25.47
CA ARG A 67 -9.34 8.56 25.52
C ARG A 67 -9.83 7.41 26.37
N ILE A 68 -9.78 6.19 25.83
CA ILE A 68 -9.97 5.01 26.65
C ILE A 68 -8.69 4.88 27.47
N PRO A 69 -8.76 4.86 28.81
CA PRO A 69 -7.58 4.60 29.61
C PRO A 69 -6.99 3.26 29.18
N SER A 70 -5.79 3.27 28.61
CA SER A 70 -5.13 2.03 28.27
C SER A 70 -4.91 1.25 29.58
N PRO A 71 -5.45 0.03 29.72
CA PRO A 71 -5.14 -0.82 30.87
C PRO A 71 -3.67 -1.25 30.88
N MET A 72 -2.90 -0.89 29.83
CA MET A 72 -1.48 -1.13 29.67
C MET A 72 -0.65 0.08 30.14
N GLY A 73 -1.00 0.63 31.31
CA GLY A 73 -0.31 1.78 31.89
C GLY A 73 1.21 1.59 31.90
N GLY A 74 1.93 2.46 31.17
CA GLY A 74 3.36 2.63 31.33
C GLY A 74 4.30 1.80 30.43
N TYR A 75 3.94 1.49 29.17
CA TYR A 75 4.94 0.99 28.24
C TYR A 75 5.84 2.12 27.69
N LYS A 76 7.10 2.09 28.10
CA LYS A 76 8.19 2.84 27.45
C LYS A 76 8.52 2.14 26.12
N ASN A 77 8.37 2.86 25.02
CA ASN A 77 8.92 2.63 23.67
C ASN A 77 8.90 1.18 23.13
N GLY A 78 7.97 0.89 22.21
CA GLY A 78 8.20 -0.09 21.14
C GLY A 78 7.39 -1.40 21.15
N GLU A 79 6.43 -1.59 22.05
CA GLU A 79 5.51 -2.75 21.96
C GLU A 79 4.28 -2.40 21.11
N SER A 80 4.40 -2.59 19.79
CA SER A 80 3.32 -2.47 18.82
C SER A 80 2.69 -3.85 18.59
N ASN A 81 1.40 -4.01 18.91
CA ASN A 81 0.41 -4.83 18.21
C ASN A 81 -0.86 -4.92 19.08
N SER A 82 -1.63 -3.83 19.08
CA SER A 82 -2.98 -3.83 19.63
C SER A 82 -3.99 -3.68 18.49
N HIS A 83 -4.69 -4.76 18.15
CA HIS A 83 -5.92 -4.64 17.38
C HIS A 83 -7.03 -4.20 18.32
N ALA A 84 -7.83 -3.23 17.91
CA ALA A 84 -8.94 -2.73 18.69
C ALA A 84 -10.19 -2.66 17.80
N ILE A 85 -11.31 -3.15 18.30
CA ILE A 85 -12.60 -3.21 17.59
C ILE A 85 -13.66 -2.61 18.49
N LEU A 86 -14.58 -1.85 17.89
CA LEU A 86 -15.68 -1.15 18.53
C LEU A 86 -17.01 -1.85 18.20
N GLY A 87 -17.89 -1.95 19.20
CA GLY A 87 -19.31 -2.29 19.04
C GLY A 87 -20.16 -1.52 20.06
N ALA A 88 -21.48 -1.70 20.07
CA ALA A 88 -22.35 -1.33 21.21
C ALA A 88 -23.38 -2.41 21.55
N ASP A 89 -23.81 -2.45 22.82
CA ASP A 89 -24.81 -3.43 23.25
C ASP A 89 -26.19 -2.97 22.77
N ALA A 90 -27.22 -3.79 23.03
CA ALA A 90 -28.58 -3.33 22.73
C ALA A 90 -29.04 -2.13 23.56
N ALA A 91 -28.29 -1.72 24.59
CA ALA A 91 -28.56 -0.47 25.30
C ALA A 91 -27.79 0.72 24.67
N ASP A 92 -27.14 0.50 23.53
CA ASP A 92 -26.32 1.47 22.81
C ASP A 92 -25.14 2.01 23.65
N ARG A 93 -24.55 1.12 24.46
CA ARG A 93 -23.35 1.41 25.24
C ARG A 93 -22.13 0.89 24.49
N PRO A 94 -21.13 1.74 24.21
CA PRO A 94 -19.96 1.34 23.44
C PRO A 94 -19.14 0.31 24.22
N VAL A 95 -18.64 -0.67 23.48
CA VAL A 95 -17.70 -1.68 23.94
C VAL A 95 -16.52 -1.71 23.00
N VAL A 96 -15.34 -1.69 23.57
CA VAL A 96 -14.09 -1.84 22.83
C VAL A 96 -13.39 -3.08 23.31
N ALA A 97 -13.16 -4.06 22.43
CA ALA A 97 -12.18 -5.09 22.69
C ALA A 97 -10.84 -4.68 22.10
N MET A 98 -9.79 -4.86 22.87
CA MET A 98 -8.42 -4.59 22.50
C MET A 98 -7.58 -5.82 22.77
N THR A 99 -6.60 -6.07 21.91
CA THR A 99 -5.52 -7.01 22.21
C THR A 99 -4.25 -6.28 22.59
N GLY A 100 -3.39 -6.98 23.31
CA GLY A 100 -2.03 -6.55 23.60
C GLY A 100 -1.18 -7.73 24.01
N GLN A 101 0.13 -7.54 24.02
CA GLN A 101 1.06 -8.50 24.62
C GLN A 101 1.56 -7.92 25.95
N HIS A 102 1.70 -8.78 26.95
CA HIS A 102 2.37 -8.41 28.20
C HIS A 102 3.61 -9.25 28.37
N CYS A 103 4.75 -8.61 28.12
CA CYS A 103 6.06 -9.22 28.28
C CYS A 103 6.57 -9.05 29.72
N VAL A 104 6.95 -10.17 30.36
CA VAL A 104 7.67 -10.17 31.64
C VAL A 104 9.04 -10.76 31.42
N LYS A 105 10.08 -10.11 31.96
CA LYS A 105 11.42 -10.69 32.00
C LYS A 105 11.44 -11.79 33.08
N GLN A 106 11.65 -13.04 32.69
CA GLN A 106 11.85 -14.17 33.59
C GLN A 106 13.26 -14.72 33.36
N GLY A 107 14.22 -14.29 34.20
CA GLY A 107 15.65 -14.52 33.95
C GLY A 107 16.12 -13.74 32.72
N ASP A 108 16.83 -14.40 31.81
CA ASP A 108 17.28 -13.80 30.53
C ASP A 108 16.24 -13.89 29.42
N GLN A 109 15.11 -14.58 29.65
CA GLN A 109 14.06 -14.74 28.67
C GLN A 109 12.95 -13.70 28.87
N ARG A 110 12.52 -13.09 27.76
CA ARG A 110 11.32 -12.24 27.70
C ARG A 110 10.12 -13.12 27.36
N VAL A 111 9.24 -13.34 28.33
CA VAL A 111 8.02 -14.14 28.14
C VAL A 111 6.85 -13.21 27.89
N CYS A 112 6.38 -13.15 26.64
CA CYS A 112 5.22 -12.36 26.24
C CYS A 112 3.96 -13.21 26.31
N LYS A 113 2.97 -12.77 27.10
CA LYS A 113 1.65 -13.41 27.18
C LYS A 113 0.62 -12.52 26.48
N PRO A 114 -0.15 -13.04 25.51
CA PRO A 114 -1.24 -12.28 24.90
C PRO A 114 -2.29 -11.96 25.96
N ARG A 115 -2.87 -10.77 25.86
CA ARG A 115 -3.97 -10.29 26.70
C ARG A 115 -5.04 -9.71 25.79
N MET A 116 -6.29 -9.96 26.16
CA MET A 116 -7.42 -9.26 25.60
C MET A 116 -8.08 -8.44 26.70
N TYR A 117 -8.45 -7.21 26.37
CA TYR A 117 -9.10 -6.28 27.25
C TYR A 117 -10.43 -5.91 26.63
N VAL A 118 -11.51 -6.00 27.40
CA VAL A 118 -12.83 -5.54 26.97
C VAL A 118 -13.22 -4.38 27.87
N SER A 119 -13.35 -3.21 27.27
CA SER A 119 -13.78 -2.00 27.95
C SER A 119 -15.24 -1.74 27.61
N GLU A 120 -16.11 -1.66 28.62
CA GLU A 120 -17.52 -1.33 28.46
C GLU A 120 -17.82 0.00 29.16
N ASN A 121 -18.63 0.86 28.54
CA ASN A 121 -19.12 2.07 29.19
C ASN A 121 -20.49 1.83 29.86
N ARG A 122 -20.54 1.81 31.20
CA ARG A 122 -21.79 1.69 31.96
C ARG A 122 -22.07 2.98 32.71
N GLY A 123 -23.09 3.72 32.27
CA GLY A 123 -23.53 4.94 32.95
C GLY A 123 -22.49 6.08 32.93
N GLY A 124 -21.65 6.16 31.90
CA GLY A 124 -20.60 7.19 31.75
C GLY A 124 -19.23 6.78 32.30
N SER A 125 -19.16 5.68 33.05
CA SER A 125 -17.93 5.10 33.57
C SER A 125 -17.47 3.94 32.68
N TRP A 126 -16.19 3.95 32.31
CA TRP A 126 -15.57 2.83 31.59
C TRP A 126 -15.11 1.78 32.61
N SER A 127 -15.55 0.55 32.43
CA SER A 127 -15.02 -0.60 33.14
C SER A 127 -14.24 -1.47 32.16
N THR A 128 -12.95 -1.67 32.42
CA THR A 128 -12.09 -2.53 31.60
C THR A 128 -11.88 -3.86 32.31
N ARG A 129 -12.22 -4.94 31.62
CA ARG A 129 -11.99 -6.30 32.08
C ARG A 129 -10.88 -6.93 31.27
N ARG A 130 -10.03 -7.70 31.96
CA ARG A 130 -8.99 -8.50 31.34
C ARG A 130 -9.53 -9.91 31.11
N LEU A 131 -9.40 -10.39 29.88
CA LEU A 131 -9.62 -11.77 29.51
C LEU A 131 -8.27 -12.48 29.40
N GLN A 132 -8.15 -13.63 30.06
CA GLN A 132 -6.92 -14.41 30.08
C GLN A 132 -6.92 -15.38 28.90
N LEU A 133 -5.99 -15.16 27.97
CA LEU A 133 -5.79 -16.06 26.84
C LEU A 133 -4.77 -17.14 27.20
N GLN A 134 -5.00 -18.37 26.76
CA GLN A 134 -4.06 -19.48 26.93
C GLN A 134 -2.94 -19.39 25.88
N GLY A 135 -1.94 -18.54 26.15
CA GLY A 135 -0.67 -18.46 25.41
C GLY A 135 -0.79 -18.05 23.93
N GLY A 136 0.34 -17.75 23.29
CA GLY A 136 0.41 -17.59 21.82
C GLY A 136 0.41 -16.16 21.25
N ALA A 137 0.52 -16.05 19.93
CA ALA A 137 0.40 -14.78 19.20
C ALA A 137 -1.03 -14.61 18.67
N LEU A 138 -1.70 -13.54 19.08
CA LEU A 138 -3.04 -13.18 18.60
C LEU A 138 -3.02 -12.81 17.12
N GLY A 139 -4.02 -13.27 16.37
CA GLY A 139 -4.36 -12.81 15.03
C GLY A 139 -5.58 -11.89 15.09
N ASP A 140 -6.61 -12.21 14.31
CA ASP A 140 -7.84 -11.42 14.15
C ASP A 140 -8.77 -11.49 15.37
N ILE A 141 -9.55 -10.43 15.56
CA ILE A 141 -10.64 -10.32 16.55
C ILE A 141 -11.91 -9.95 15.79
N ALA A 142 -13.09 -10.35 16.27
CA ALA A 142 -14.38 -9.83 15.84
C ALA A 142 -15.30 -9.69 17.06
N ILE A 143 -16.16 -8.67 17.09
CA ILE A 143 -17.14 -8.45 18.17
C ILE A 143 -18.51 -8.29 17.55
N THR A 144 -19.53 -8.93 18.10
CA THR A 144 -20.92 -8.68 17.75
C THR A 144 -21.85 -8.74 18.97
N ALA A 145 -22.94 -7.99 18.96
CA ALA A 145 -23.93 -7.98 20.03
C ALA A 145 -24.88 -9.19 19.89
N ALA A 146 -24.97 -10.02 20.94
CA ALA A 146 -25.78 -11.26 20.95
C ALA A 146 -27.04 -11.18 21.83
N GLY A 147 -27.45 -9.97 22.22
CA GLY A 147 -28.62 -9.71 23.05
C GLY A 147 -28.55 -8.34 23.74
N THR A 148 -29.39 -8.12 24.76
CA THR A 148 -29.44 -6.86 25.52
C THR A 148 -28.27 -6.63 26.45
N ASP A 149 -27.76 -7.68 27.06
CA ASP A 149 -26.59 -7.64 27.96
C ASP A 149 -25.56 -8.72 27.59
N SER A 150 -25.46 -9.06 26.31
CA SER A 150 -24.55 -10.12 25.85
C SER A 150 -23.90 -9.83 24.53
N TRP A 151 -22.67 -10.30 24.42
CA TRP A 151 -21.76 -10.13 23.30
C TRP A 151 -21.15 -11.45 22.92
N VAL A 152 -20.74 -11.56 21.67
CA VAL A 152 -19.85 -12.62 21.21
C VAL A 152 -18.59 -11.94 20.69
N ILE A 153 -17.45 -12.35 21.24
CA ILE A 153 -16.13 -11.94 20.81
C ILE A 153 -15.45 -13.19 20.25
N ALA A 154 -15.10 -13.21 18.97
CA ALA A 154 -14.20 -14.21 18.43
C ALA A 154 -12.79 -13.64 18.41
N ALA A 155 -11.81 -14.50 18.68
CA ALA A 155 -10.42 -14.19 18.36
C ALA A 155 -9.69 -15.43 17.87
N SER A 156 -8.70 -15.21 17.00
CA SER A 156 -7.73 -16.21 16.62
C SER A 156 -6.40 -15.97 17.34
N TRP A 157 -5.68 -17.03 17.70
CA TRP A 157 -4.30 -16.95 18.20
C TRP A 157 -3.51 -18.22 17.89
N THR A 158 -2.20 -18.12 17.76
CA THR A 158 -1.32 -19.27 17.53
C THR A 158 -0.64 -19.68 18.81
N GLU A 159 -0.95 -20.87 19.34
CA GLU A 159 -0.25 -21.38 20.53
C GLU A 159 1.13 -21.91 20.11
N GLN A 160 2.18 -21.35 20.72
CA GLN A 160 3.54 -21.82 20.51
C GLN A 160 3.92 -22.74 21.69
N LYS A 161 3.97 -24.05 21.45
CA LYS A 161 4.53 -25.02 22.41
C LYS A 161 5.97 -25.33 22.02
N LYS A 162 6.87 -25.34 23.01
CA LYS A 162 8.30 -25.61 22.80
C LYS A 162 8.47 -27.01 22.19
N GLY A 163 8.98 -27.07 20.96
CA GLY A 163 9.22 -28.33 20.23
C GLY A 163 8.06 -28.84 19.36
N GLU A 164 6.92 -28.15 19.31
CA GLU A 164 5.81 -28.49 18.40
C GLU A 164 5.70 -27.47 17.26
N LYS A 165 5.24 -27.94 16.08
CA LYS A 165 4.87 -27.03 14.97
C LYS A 165 3.79 -26.06 15.47
N HIS A 166 3.88 -24.80 15.05
CA HIS A 166 2.90 -23.76 15.35
C HIS A 166 1.47 -24.27 15.11
N ASN A 167 0.72 -24.46 16.18
CA ASN A 167 -0.67 -24.90 16.11
C ASN A 167 -1.57 -23.67 16.29
N PRO A 168 -2.15 -23.12 15.21
CA PRO A 168 -3.19 -22.10 15.33
C PRO A 168 -4.39 -22.62 16.13
N TRP A 169 -4.80 -21.84 17.12
CA TRP A 169 -6.03 -22.02 17.90
C TRP A 169 -7.01 -20.88 17.61
N GLN A 170 -8.30 -21.18 17.73
CA GLN A 170 -9.35 -20.19 17.55
C GLN A 170 -10.43 -20.43 18.61
N GLY A 171 -11.00 -19.34 19.10
CA GLY A 171 -11.86 -19.34 20.28
C GLY A 171 -12.98 -18.34 20.11
N ILE A 172 -14.18 -18.77 20.49
CA ILE A 172 -15.36 -17.91 20.52
C ILE A 172 -15.71 -17.70 21.99
N LEU A 173 -15.61 -16.47 22.45
CA LEU A 173 -15.99 -16.08 23.79
C LEU A 173 -17.40 -15.49 23.74
N ARG A 174 -18.36 -16.13 24.41
CA ARG A 174 -19.70 -15.56 24.59
C ARG A 174 -19.75 -14.91 25.97
N TYR A 175 -19.96 -13.61 25.99
CA TYR A 175 -20.10 -12.85 27.21
C TYR A 175 -21.58 -12.55 27.48
N ARG A 176 -22.08 -12.84 28.68
CA ARG A 176 -23.47 -12.54 29.07
C ARG A 176 -23.51 -12.03 30.50
N GLY A 177 -24.06 -10.84 30.72
CA GLY A 177 -24.45 -10.38 32.07
C GLY A 177 -23.32 -10.32 33.10
N GLY A 178 -22.06 -10.12 32.69
CA GLY A 178 -20.93 -10.07 33.61
C GLY A 178 -20.20 -11.39 33.85
N THR A 179 -20.65 -12.49 33.24
CA THR A 179 -19.98 -13.81 33.24
C THR A 179 -19.55 -14.19 31.84
N ALA A 180 -18.27 -14.55 31.68
CA ALA A 180 -17.74 -15.11 30.44
C ALA A 180 -18.07 -16.60 30.38
N ALA A 181 -18.82 -17.02 29.36
CA ALA A 181 -18.90 -18.43 29.00
C ALA A 181 -17.78 -18.70 27.98
N GLU A 182 -16.64 -19.18 28.47
CA GLU A 182 -15.50 -19.54 27.62
C GLU A 182 -15.79 -20.83 26.86
N ARG A 183 -15.60 -20.81 25.53
CA ARG A 183 -15.63 -22.03 24.73
C ARG A 183 -14.54 -22.01 23.67
N TRP A 184 -13.62 -22.95 23.79
CA TRP A 184 -12.46 -23.09 22.92
C TRP A 184 -12.73 -24.22 21.91
N SER A 185 -12.50 -23.98 20.61
CA SER A 185 -12.61 -25.02 19.58
C SER A 185 -11.29 -25.23 18.86
N LYS A 186 -10.72 -26.43 19.00
CA LYS A 186 -9.44 -26.79 18.37
C LYS A 186 -9.63 -27.00 16.86
N GLY A 187 -8.83 -26.32 16.04
CA GLY A 187 -8.49 -26.77 14.67
C GLY A 187 -9.09 -26.03 13.47
N CYS A 188 -9.84 -24.93 13.63
CA CYS A 188 -10.13 -24.06 12.49
C CYS A 188 -8.92 -23.14 12.24
N THR A 189 -8.47 -23.03 10.99
CA THR A 189 -7.28 -22.25 10.59
C THR A 189 -7.68 -21.35 9.42
N GLY A 190 -7.57 -20.03 9.57
CA GLY A 190 -7.93 -19.06 8.53
C GLY A 190 -7.79 -17.62 9.01
N GLN A 191 -7.73 -16.69 8.06
CA GLN A 191 -7.82 -15.23 8.25
C GLN A 191 -9.28 -14.78 7.99
N ASP A 192 -9.64 -13.57 8.42
CA ASP A 192 -10.92 -12.88 8.16
C ASP A 192 -12.13 -13.49 8.90
N LEU A 193 -12.18 -13.27 10.22
CA LEU A 193 -13.27 -13.74 11.09
C LEU A 193 -14.56 -12.93 10.89
N VAL A 194 -15.60 -13.52 10.31
CA VAL A 194 -16.93 -12.87 10.20
C VAL A 194 -18.02 -13.64 10.97
N PHE A 195 -18.90 -12.90 11.66
CA PHE A 195 -20.11 -13.43 12.30
C PHE A 195 -21.35 -13.20 11.41
N PRO A 196 -21.85 -14.23 10.72
CA PRO A 196 -23.05 -14.10 9.90
C PRO A 196 -24.35 -13.99 10.71
N ASP A 197 -24.34 -14.39 12.00
CA ASP A 197 -25.51 -14.35 12.89
C ASP A 197 -25.06 -14.35 14.37
N ALA A 198 -25.53 -13.38 15.16
CA ALA A 198 -25.26 -13.28 16.59
C ALA A 198 -26.05 -14.32 17.44
N GLY A 199 -27.15 -14.86 16.91
CA GLY A 199 -27.96 -15.91 17.53
C GLY A 199 -27.33 -17.30 17.40
N ASN A 200 -26.53 -17.53 16.36
CA ASN A 200 -25.89 -18.81 16.07
C ASN A 200 -24.46 -18.58 15.55
N PRO A 201 -23.45 -18.52 16.45
CA PRO A 201 -22.10 -18.07 16.11
C PRO A 201 -21.38 -19.13 15.27
N ASN A 202 -21.62 -19.09 13.97
CA ASN A 202 -20.80 -19.75 12.98
C ASN A 202 -19.68 -18.80 12.61
N VAL A 203 -18.47 -19.30 12.45
CA VAL A 203 -17.34 -18.50 11.95
C VAL A 203 -17.09 -18.93 10.52
N LEU A 204 -17.08 -17.98 9.60
CA LEU A 204 -16.64 -18.16 8.22
C LEU A 204 -15.17 -17.74 8.12
N MET A 205 -14.39 -18.46 7.32
CA MET A 205 -12.96 -18.19 7.13
C MET A 205 -12.57 -18.36 5.68
N ALA A 206 -11.71 -17.48 5.17
CA ALA A 206 -11.01 -17.69 3.92
C ALA A 206 -9.74 -18.53 4.16
N LEU A 207 -9.61 -19.64 3.43
CA LEU A 207 -8.33 -20.36 3.29
C LEU A 207 -7.68 -19.91 1.99
N SER A 208 -6.43 -19.43 2.09
CA SER A 208 -5.64 -18.87 0.98
C SER A 208 -5.88 -19.61 -0.34
N GLY A 209 -6.67 -18.98 -1.21
CA GLY A 209 -6.88 -19.36 -2.60
C GLY A 209 -7.80 -20.53 -2.92
N LYS A 210 -8.49 -21.21 -1.99
CA LYS A 210 -9.30 -22.41 -2.39
C LYS A 210 -10.61 -22.72 -1.67
N SER A 211 -10.92 -22.21 -0.47
CA SER A 211 -12.17 -22.62 0.22
C SER A 211 -12.61 -21.66 1.32
N ILE A 212 -13.94 -21.48 1.46
CA ILE A 212 -14.53 -20.92 2.68
C ILE A 212 -14.90 -22.08 3.61
N ILE A 213 -14.44 -22.04 4.86
CA ILE A 213 -14.83 -23.03 5.88
C ILE A 213 -15.84 -22.39 6.82
N GLN A 214 -17.01 -23.01 6.96
CA GLN A 214 -17.94 -22.71 8.04
C GLN A 214 -17.66 -23.63 9.23
N CYS A 215 -17.21 -23.04 10.33
CA CYS A 215 -17.04 -23.73 11.59
C CYS A 215 -18.35 -23.61 12.40
N THR A 216 -19.03 -24.75 12.59
CA THR A 216 -20.27 -24.83 13.37
C THR A 216 -20.06 -25.63 14.64
N ARG A 217 -21.02 -25.57 15.58
CA ARG A 217 -21.04 -26.42 16.79
C ARG A 217 -21.03 -27.93 16.48
N LYS A 218 -21.41 -28.35 15.28
CA LYS A 218 -21.61 -29.75 14.87
C LYS A 218 -20.54 -30.30 13.91
N GLY A 219 -19.58 -29.48 13.47
CA GLY A 219 -18.53 -29.89 12.54
C GLY A 219 -18.11 -28.79 11.54
N ARG A 220 -17.23 -29.17 10.61
CA ARG A 220 -16.76 -28.31 9.50
C ARG A 220 -17.62 -28.58 8.26
N SER A 221 -17.95 -27.53 7.53
CA SER A 221 -18.50 -27.65 6.18
C SER A 221 -17.67 -26.80 5.23
N GLN A 222 -17.24 -27.41 4.12
CA GLN A 222 -16.43 -26.77 3.09
C GLN A 222 -17.35 -26.18 2.04
N VAL A 223 -17.17 -24.91 1.74
CA VAL A 223 -17.87 -24.20 0.69
C VAL A 223 -16.84 -24.02 -0.44
N ALA A 224 -16.94 -24.87 -1.46
CA ALA A 224 -15.93 -25.02 -2.51
C ALA A 224 -16.01 -23.90 -3.54
N TRP A 225 -15.22 -22.83 -3.39
CA TRP A 225 -15.14 -21.72 -4.35
C TRP A 225 -13.71 -21.18 -4.44
N GLY A 226 -13.26 -20.88 -5.67
CA GLY A 226 -11.93 -20.33 -5.96
C GLY A 226 -11.91 -18.81 -5.94
N PHE A 227 -12.13 -18.19 -4.78
CA PHE A 227 -11.85 -16.77 -4.57
C PHE A 227 -10.36 -16.57 -4.33
N LYS A 228 -9.78 -15.51 -4.91
CA LYS A 228 -8.33 -15.30 -4.85
C LYS A 228 -7.87 -14.43 -3.67
N ASP A 229 -8.60 -13.40 -3.27
CA ASP A 229 -8.22 -12.51 -2.17
C ASP A 229 -9.47 -11.90 -1.51
N GLU A 230 -9.38 -11.63 -0.19
CA GLU A 230 -10.28 -10.99 0.82
C GLU A 230 -11.82 -11.21 0.61
N ILE A 231 -12.54 -11.56 1.68
CA ILE A 231 -13.97 -11.88 1.56
C ILE A 231 -14.69 -11.21 2.71
N ASP A 232 -15.36 -10.11 2.42
CA ASP A 232 -16.48 -9.72 3.24
C ASP A 232 -17.67 -10.60 2.83
N ALA A 233 -18.30 -11.21 3.83
CA ALA A 233 -19.41 -12.14 3.64
C ALA A 233 -20.49 -11.88 4.67
N VAL A 234 -21.73 -11.82 4.21
CA VAL A 234 -22.87 -11.63 5.10
C VAL A 234 -24.00 -12.60 4.71
N GLY A 235 -24.56 -13.29 5.72
CA GLY A 235 -25.77 -14.10 5.57
C GLY A 235 -25.77 -15.42 6.34
N SER A 236 -26.95 -15.89 6.73
CA SER A 236 -27.17 -17.19 7.40
C SER A 236 -27.69 -18.25 6.42
N GLY A 237 -27.18 -19.49 6.49
CA GLY A 237 -27.75 -20.62 5.71
C GLY A 237 -27.39 -20.60 4.21
N SER A 238 -28.40 -20.76 3.34
CA SER A 238 -28.29 -20.76 1.87
C SER A 238 -28.17 -19.38 1.25
N ASP A 239 -28.60 -18.32 1.96
CA ASP A 239 -28.76 -16.97 1.45
C ASP A 239 -27.50 -16.13 1.73
N ARG A 240 -26.39 -16.52 1.11
CA ARG A 240 -25.10 -15.86 1.31
C ARG A 240 -24.81 -14.85 0.20
N VAL A 241 -24.35 -13.67 0.61
CA VAL A 241 -23.90 -12.61 -0.28
C VAL A 241 -22.41 -12.41 -0.09
N TRP A 242 -21.69 -12.30 -1.21
CA TRP A 242 -20.24 -12.23 -1.23
C TRP A 242 -19.82 -10.97 -1.99
N ILE A 243 -18.85 -10.25 -1.46
CA ILE A 243 -17.97 -9.45 -2.30
C ILE A 243 -16.81 -10.36 -2.67
N GLY A 244 -16.59 -10.53 -3.98
CA GLY A 244 -15.49 -11.35 -4.47
C GLY A 244 -14.86 -10.66 -5.66
N TRP A 245 -13.54 -10.49 -5.61
CA TRP A 245 -12.80 -9.91 -6.72
C TRP A 245 -12.34 -11.00 -7.67
N ALA A 246 -12.73 -10.88 -8.94
CA ALA A 246 -12.23 -11.73 -10.00
C ALA A 246 -11.35 -10.94 -10.96
N ALA A 247 -10.34 -11.62 -11.51
CA ALA A 247 -9.37 -11.06 -12.44
C ALA A 247 -10.07 -10.55 -13.72
N GLY A 248 -10.48 -9.28 -13.76
CA GLY A 248 -11.09 -8.70 -14.96
C GLY A 248 -12.00 -7.52 -14.70
N VAL A 249 -12.89 -7.68 -13.72
CA VAL A 249 -13.96 -6.75 -13.38
C VAL A 249 -14.27 -6.96 -11.91
N ASP A 250 -14.27 -5.90 -11.12
CA ASP A 250 -14.78 -5.97 -9.76
C ASP A 250 -16.31 -5.98 -9.85
N TYR A 251 -16.93 -7.00 -9.26
CA TYR A 251 -18.39 -7.15 -9.25
C TYR A 251 -18.91 -7.55 -7.87
N LEU A 252 -20.12 -7.08 -7.55
CA LEU A 252 -20.94 -7.67 -6.51
C LEU A 252 -21.71 -8.85 -7.09
N LYS A 253 -21.67 -10.01 -6.43
CA LYS A 253 -22.44 -11.19 -6.84
C LYS A 253 -23.04 -11.91 -5.63
N THR A 254 -24.24 -12.43 -5.80
CA THR A 254 -24.98 -13.17 -4.77
C THR A 254 -25.02 -14.65 -5.13
N ASN A 255 -25.09 -15.55 -4.15
CA ASN A 255 -25.11 -16.99 -4.42
C ASN A 255 -26.20 -17.38 -5.42
N GLY A 256 -25.83 -18.21 -6.40
CA GLY A 256 -26.67 -18.67 -7.49
C GLY A 256 -25.98 -18.46 -8.83
N GLU A 257 -25.97 -19.49 -9.69
CA GLU A 257 -25.41 -19.41 -11.05
C GLU A 257 -26.10 -18.36 -11.95
N THR A 258 -27.19 -17.75 -11.46
CA THR A 258 -28.10 -16.85 -12.18
C THR A 258 -28.17 -15.41 -11.65
N GLY A 259 -27.43 -15.04 -10.59
CA GLY A 259 -27.51 -13.67 -10.03
C GLY A 259 -26.91 -12.59 -10.93
N GLU A 260 -27.60 -11.46 -11.08
CA GLU A 260 -27.09 -10.28 -11.81
C GLU A 260 -25.86 -9.70 -11.09
N SER A 261 -24.79 -9.45 -11.85
CA SER A 261 -23.56 -8.86 -11.32
C SER A 261 -23.57 -7.34 -11.48
N VAL A 262 -23.21 -6.60 -10.42
CA VAL A 262 -23.06 -5.13 -10.50
C VAL A 262 -21.61 -4.77 -10.81
N PRO A 263 -21.32 -4.06 -11.92
CA PRO A 263 -19.97 -3.59 -12.18
C PRO A 263 -19.57 -2.47 -11.21
N LEU A 264 -18.48 -2.65 -10.47
CA LEU A 264 -18.05 -1.67 -9.46
C LEU A 264 -17.35 -0.44 -10.06
N GLY A 265 -16.84 -0.53 -11.29
CA GLY A 265 -16.25 0.61 -12.01
C GLY A 265 -15.07 0.26 -12.92
N GLN A 266 -13.96 0.98 -12.77
CA GLN A 266 -12.64 0.54 -13.24
C GLN A 266 -12.14 -0.63 -12.38
N ALA A 267 -11.08 -1.32 -12.82
CA ALA A 267 -10.50 -2.49 -12.14
C ALA A 267 -9.91 -2.19 -10.74
N GLU A 268 -9.92 -0.93 -10.33
CA GLU A 268 -9.46 -0.44 -9.03
C GLU A 268 -10.65 -0.04 -8.13
N SER A 269 -11.88 -0.13 -8.62
CA SER A 269 -13.10 0.13 -7.85
C SER A 269 -13.42 -1.07 -6.95
N GLY A 270 -14.11 -0.87 -5.83
CA GLY A 270 -14.56 -2.00 -5.00
C GLY A 270 -13.53 -2.61 -4.04
N TRP A 271 -12.32 -2.06 -3.96
CA TRP A 271 -11.29 -2.53 -3.00
C TRP A 271 -11.38 -1.86 -1.63
N HIS A 272 -11.93 -0.65 -1.60
CA HIS A 272 -12.50 -0.12 -0.37
C HIS A 272 -13.98 -0.41 -0.50
N ALA A 273 -14.39 -1.54 0.04
CA ALA A 273 -15.78 -1.93 0.11
C ALA A 273 -16.06 -2.43 1.52
N ASP A 274 -17.32 -2.37 1.89
CA ASP A 274 -17.83 -2.96 3.10
C ASP A 274 -19.27 -3.43 2.82
N LEU A 275 -19.74 -4.42 3.57
CA LEU A 275 -21.10 -4.93 3.44
C LEU A 275 -21.69 -5.37 4.77
N ASP A 276 -23.01 -5.23 4.88
CA ASP A 276 -23.73 -5.55 6.10
C ASP A 276 -25.12 -6.15 5.80
N ARG A 277 -25.70 -6.84 6.78
CA ARG A 277 -27.08 -7.37 6.70
C ARG A 277 -28.02 -6.39 7.37
N LEU A 278 -29.01 -5.97 6.63
CA LEU A 278 -30.11 -5.22 7.18
C LEU A 278 -30.99 -6.12 8.06
N PRO A 279 -31.65 -5.56 9.10
CA PRO A 279 -32.54 -6.33 9.99
C PRO A 279 -33.70 -7.04 9.27
N ASP A 280 -34.10 -6.54 8.10
CA ASP A 280 -35.13 -7.12 7.24
C ASP A 280 -34.61 -8.26 6.35
N GLY A 281 -33.32 -8.60 6.47
CA GLY A 281 -32.69 -9.66 5.68
C GLY A 281 -32.27 -9.22 4.27
N ARG A 282 -32.26 -7.93 3.93
CA ARG A 282 -31.57 -7.45 2.72
C ARG A 282 -30.07 -7.33 2.98
N THR A 283 -29.26 -7.40 1.92
CA THR A 283 -27.82 -7.06 2.02
C THR A 283 -27.57 -5.67 1.52
N LEU A 284 -26.77 -4.93 2.26
CA LEU A 284 -26.27 -3.62 1.91
C LEU A 284 -24.78 -3.72 1.60
N ALA A 285 -24.33 -3.10 0.51
CA ALA A 285 -22.92 -2.99 0.17
C ALA A 285 -22.59 -1.54 -0.14
N VAL A 286 -21.40 -1.10 0.25
CA VAL A 286 -20.87 0.22 -0.07
C VAL A 286 -19.46 0.06 -0.62
N TRP A 287 -19.07 0.88 -1.60
CA TRP A 287 -17.72 0.84 -2.14
C TRP A 287 -17.25 2.14 -2.77
N TYR A 288 -15.93 2.33 -2.74
CA TYR A 288 -15.25 3.32 -3.55
C TYR A 288 -15.33 2.96 -5.03
N PHE A 289 -15.76 3.91 -5.85
CA PHE A 289 -15.69 3.78 -7.30
C PHE A 289 -14.80 4.87 -7.90
N SER A 290 -14.07 4.50 -8.93
CA SER A 290 -13.34 5.43 -9.80
C SER A 290 -13.63 5.07 -11.25
N ARG A 291 -14.27 5.99 -11.99
CA ARG A 291 -14.51 5.84 -13.43
C ARG A 291 -13.53 6.65 -14.26
N ASN A 292 -13.19 7.84 -13.79
CA ASN A 292 -12.16 8.75 -14.30
C ASN A 292 -11.89 9.82 -13.22
N PRO A 293 -10.89 10.70 -13.40
CA PRO A 293 -10.55 11.71 -12.39
C PRO A 293 -11.67 12.69 -12.00
N TYR A 294 -12.73 12.81 -12.78
CA TYR A 294 -13.91 13.67 -12.52
C TYR A 294 -15.14 12.90 -12.02
N ASN A 295 -15.07 11.58 -11.99
CA ASN A 295 -16.18 10.74 -11.58
C ASN A 295 -15.65 9.61 -10.71
N LYS A 296 -15.45 9.97 -9.45
CA LYS A 296 -14.96 9.14 -8.37
C LYS A 296 -15.74 9.48 -7.10
N GLY A 297 -15.78 8.55 -6.16
CA GLY A 297 -16.54 8.73 -4.93
C GLY A 297 -17.04 7.42 -4.36
N LEU A 298 -18.23 7.46 -3.77
CA LEU A 298 -18.83 6.34 -3.06
C LEU A 298 -20.14 5.90 -3.69
N LYS A 299 -20.30 4.59 -3.87
CA LYS A 299 -21.52 3.94 -4.32
C LYS A 299 -22.07 3.03 -3.25
N LEU A 300 -23.38 2.84 -3.28
CA LEU A 300 -24.11 1.94 -2.41
C LEU A 300 -25.00 1.04 -3.26
N ALA A 301 -25.19 -0.19 -2.81
CA ALA A 301 -26.16 -1.11 -3.38
C ALA A 301 -26.92 -1.87 -2.30
N VAL A 302 -28.21 -2.06 -2.51
CA VAL A 302 -29.04 -2.95 -1.70
C VAL A 302 -29.48 -4.11 -2.58
N GLN A 303 -29.39 -5.32 -2.05
CA GLN A 303 -29.89 -6.51 -2.70
C GLN A 303 -31.33 -6.79 -2.29
N GLU A 304 -32.23 -6.88 -3.27
CA GLU A 304 -33.65 -7.19 -3.12
C GLU A 304 -34.04 -8.29 -4.10
N GLY A 305 -34.48 -9.45 -3.59
CA GLY A 305 -34.98 -10.55 -4.44
C GLY A 305 -33.96 -11.07 -5.46
N GLY A 306 -32.65 -11.03 -5.14
CA GLY A 306 -31.59 -11.46 -6.07
C GLY A 306 -31.05 -10.35 -6.98
N VAL A 307 -31.71 -9.18 -7.01
CA VAL A 307 -31.34 -8.04 -7.85
C VAL A 307 -30.69 -6.95 -6.99
N TRP A 308 -29.66 -6.31 -7.52
CA TRP A 308 -29.00 -5.20 -6.85
C TRP A 308 -29.52 -3.86 -7.37
N ARG A 309 -30.00 -3.03 -6.46
CA ARG A 309 -30.33 -1.63 -6.73
C ARG A 309 -29.19 -0.76 -6.26
N THR A 310 -28.66 0.10 -7.13
CA THR A 310 -27.46 0.89 -6.85
C THR A 310 -27.75 2.38 -6.89
N THR A 311 -27.12 3.16 -6.00
CA THR A 311 -27.07 4.63 -6.09
C THR A 311 -25.64 5.14 -5.88
N THR A 312 -25.40 6.40 -6.25
CA THR A 312 -24.17 7.12 -5.91
C THR A 312 -24.45 7.95 -4.66
N LEU A 313 -23.67 7.74 -3.59
CA LEU A 313 -23.83 8.50 -2.34
C LEU A 313 -22.99 9.77 -2.33
N VAL A 314 -21.79 9.66 -2.91
CA VAL A 314 -20.81 10.75 -2.92
C VAL A 314 -20.19 10.75 -4.30
N ARG A 315 -20.14 11.93 -4.90
CA ARG A 315 -19.41 12.17 -6.13
C ARG A 315 -18.61 13.44 -5.96
N ASP A 316 -17.31 13.34 -6.16
CA ASP A 316 -16.45 14.49 -6.08
C ASP A 316 -15.47 14.49 -7.26
N GLU A 317 -15.41 15.61 -7.97
CA GLU A 317 -14.45 15.77 -9.05
C GLU A 317 -13.10 16.24 -8.51
N ASN A 318 -13.09 17.06 -7.47
CA ASN A 318 -11.91 17.73 -6.92
C ASN A 318 -11.17 16.84 -5.94
N ASP A 319 -11.91 16.16 -5.07
CA ASP A 319 -11.33 15.38 -4.01
C ASP A 319 -11.52 13.89 -4.19
N ASN A 320 -10.57 13.13 -3.64
CA ASN A 320 -10.58 11.69 -3.74
C ASN A 320 -11.27 11.08 -2.50
N ARG A 321 -12.60 11.25 -2.46
CA ARG A 321 -13.48 10.85 -1.35
C ARG A 321 -13.98 9.41 -1.52
N GLY A 322 -14.25 8.75 -0.41
CA GLY A 322 -14.74 7.37 -0.38
C GLY A 322 -13.67 6.29 -0.13
N TRP A 323 -12.44 6.68 0.20
CA TRP A 323 -11.37 5.71 0.50
C TRP A 323 -11.56 5.09 1.88
N LYS A 324 -11.07 3.85 2.07
CA LYS A 324 -11.16 3.12 3.35
C LYS A 324 -12.57 3.21 3.96
N VAL A 325 -13.56 2.80 3.17
CA VAL A 325 -14.96 2.86 3.59
C VAL A 325 -15.22 1.84 4.70
N SER A 326 -16.05 2.22 5.65
CA SER A 326 -16.65 1.33 6.65
C SER A 326 -18.15 1.57 6.70
N LEU A 327 -18.92 0.50 6.83
CA LEU A 327 -20.37 0.44 6.87
C LEU A 327 -20.79 -0.18 8.20
N ASP A 328 -21.83 0.40 8.82
CA ASP A 328 -22.50 -0.24 9.94
C ASP A 328 -24.01 0.03 9.87
N THR A 329 -24.79 -1.01 10.16
CA THR A 329 -26.25 -0.94 10.25
C THR A 329 -26.73 -1.38 11.63
N ASN A 330 -27.74 -0.69 12.15
CA ASN A 330 -28.29 -1.02 13.46
C ASN A 330 -29.60 -1.81 13.35
N ARG A 331 -30.11 -2.31 14.47
CA ARG A 331 -31.36 -3.09 14.51
C ARG A 331 -32.60 -2.34 14.06
N ALA A 332 -32.58 -1.02 14.10
CA ALA A 332 -33.66 -0.18 13.57
C ALA A 332 -33.55 0.02 12.05
N GLY A 333 -32.54 -0.58 11.40
CA GLY A 333 -32.29 -0.47 9.96
C GLY A 333 -31.63 0.84 9.56
N ARG A 334 -31.19 1.67 10.51
CA ARG A 334 -30.41 2.88 10.22
C ARG A 334 -29.08 2.47 9.59
N VAL A 335 -28.47 3.39 8.86
CA VAL A 335 -27.21 3.15 8.15
C VAL A 335 -26.22 4.26 8.49
N ALA A 336 -24.99 3.89 8.88
CA ALA A 336 -23.86 4.80 8.99
C ALA A 336 -22.75 4.34 8.06
N ILE A 337 -22.17 5.31 7.34
CA ILE A 337 -21.09 5.05 6.38
C ILE A 337 -19.99 6.04 6.66
N ALA A 338 -18.81 5.55 6.97
CA ALA A 338 -17.63 6.35 7.17
C ALA A 338 -16.63 6.13 6.04
N TYR A 339 -15.95 7.20 5.62
CA TYR A 339 -14.90 7.11 4.62
C TYR A 339 -13.89 8.23 4.81
N GLN A 340 -12.69 8.01 4.27
CA GLN A 340 -11.63 9.00 4.23
C GLN A 340 -11.70 9.82 2.93
N ASN A 341 -11.54 11.14 3.05
CA ASN A 341 -11.09 11.98 1.95
C ASN A 341 -9.56 11.86 1.87
N ARG A 342 -9.06 11.28 0.77
CA ARG A 342 -7.62 11.04 0.63
C ARG A 342 -6.82 12.33 0.45
N SER A 343 -7.42 13.39 -0.08
CA SER A 343 -6.77 14.68 -0.33
C SER A 343 -6.32 15.35 0.96
N ASP A 344 -7.21 15.45 1.95
CA ASP A 344 -6.98 16.17 3.22
C ASP A 344 -6.87 15.23 4.44
N LYS A 345 -7.02 13.92 4.23
CA LYS A 345 -7.04 12.86 5.26
C LYS A 345 -8.21 12.91 6.23
N THR A 346 -9.18 13.79 6.01
CA THR A 346 -10.35 13.90 6.89
C THR A 346 -11.24 12.67 6.79
N VAL A 347 -11.94 12.39 7.88
CA VAL A 347 -12.92 11.32 7.97
C VAL A 347 -14.29 11.93 7.97
N GLU A 348 -15.13 11.45 7.06
CA GLU A 348 -16.50 11.88 6.90
C GLU A 348 -17.44 10.74 7.22
N VAL A 349 -18.59 11.08 7.82
CA VAL A 349 -19.63 10.11 8.16
C VAL A 349 -20.97 10.57 7.60
N LEU A 350 -21.56 9.71 6.77
CA LEU A 350 -22.94 9.81 6.31
C LEU A 350 -23.85 8.99 7.21
N ARG A 351 -25.08 9.47 7.43
CA ARG A 351 -26.07 8.83 8.28
C ARG A 351 -27.42 8.85 7.59
N PHE A 352 -28.09 7.70 7.58
CA PHE A 352 -29.40 7.55 6.98
C PHE A 352 -30.36 6.88 7.97
N GLY A 353 -31.62 7.30 7.92
CA GLY A 353 -32.68 6.69 8.73
C GLY A 353 -32.99 5.25 8.34
N SER A 354 -32.70 4.86 7.10
CA SER A 354 -32.84 3.50 6.58
C SER A 354 -31.95 3.28 5.34
N ALA A 355 -31.80 2.03 4.91
CA ALA A 355 -31.17 1.72 3.62
C ALA A 355 -31.95 2.28 2.42
N ASP A 356 -33.28 2.34 2.51
CA ASP A 356 -34.12 2.94 1.47
C ASP A 356 -33.92 4.46 1.39
N ALA A 357 -33.71 5.12 2.53
CA ALA A 357 -33.34 6.53 2.55
C ALA A 357 -31.96 6.75 1.92
N ALA A 358 -30.99 5.87 2.20
CA ALA A 358 -29.68 5.92 1.56
C ALA A 358 -29.76 5.67 0.04
N LEU A 359 -30.62 4.76 -0.42
CA LEU A 359 -30.86 4.50 -1.84
C LEU A 359 -31.57 5.66 -2.56
N ALA A 360 -32.39 6.41 -1.83
CA ALA A 360 -33.13 7.55 -2.35
C ALA A 360 -32.26 8.79 -2.52
N GLU A 361 -31.00 8.77 -2.08
CA GLU A 361 -30.04 9.84 -2.35
C GLU A 361 -29.87 10.03 -3.85
N ASP A 362 -30.13 11.26 -4.29
CA ASP A 362 -30.03 11.68 -5.67
C ASP A 362 -28.78 12.53 -5.84
N VAL A 363 -27.68 11.87 -6.19
CA VAL A 363 -26.44 12.55 -6.61
C VAL A 363 -26.48 12.71 -8.13
N PRO A 364 -26.68 13.93 -8.66
CA PRO A 364 -26.91 14.15 -10.08
C PRO A 364 -25.76 13.64 -10.93
N ASP A 365 -26.09 12.95 -12.02
CA ASP A 365 -25.13 12.50 -13.05
C ASP A 365 -24.19 13.61 -13.49
N ALA A 366 -22.89 13.29 -13.58
CA ALA A 366 -21.86 14.27 -13.94
C ALA A 366 -21.90 14.66 -15.42
N GLY A 367 -22.58 13.87 -16.25
CA GLY A 367 -22.80 14.07 -17.66
C GLY A 367 -22.40 12.87 -18.52
N ASN A 368 -22.94 12.83 -19.74
CA ASN A 368 -22.84 11.69 -20.66
C ASN A 368 -21.40 11.18 -20.89
N TRP A 369 -20.38 12.06 -20.98
CA TRP A 369 -19.00 11.63 -21.17
C TRP A 369 -18.32 11.20 -19.85
N THR A 370 -18.53 11.93 -18.75
CA THR A 370 -17.95 11.63 -17.43
C THR A 370 -18.51 10.35 -16.82
N ASP A 371 -19.76 10.01 -17.14
CA ASP A 371 -20.40 8.80 -16.65
C ASP A 371 -20.13 7.59 -17.55
N LYS A 372 -19.74 7.81 -18.82
CA LYS A 372 -19.33 6.74 -19.75
C LYS A 372 -17.84 6.40 -19.59
N LYS A 373 -17.52 5.11 -19.67
CA LYS A 373 -16.14 4.61 -19.52
C LYS A 373 -15.24 5.20 -20.62
N ARG A 374 -14.16 5.88 -20.22
CA ARG A 374 -13.03 6.10 -21.12
C ARG A 374 -12.17 4.85 -21.18
N ARG A 375 -11.91 4.37 -22.39
CA ARG A 375 -11.06 3.20 -22.66
C ARG A 375 -9.61 3.58 -22.93
N MET A 376 -9.29 4.87 -23.05
CA MET A 376 -7.98 5.35 -23.46
C MET A 376 -7.59 6.65 -22.76
N SER A 377 -6.34 6.75 -22.33
CA SER A 377 -5.69 8.02 -21.97
C SER A 377 -4.30 8.06 -22.56
N LEU A 378 -3.85 9.20 -23.10
CA LEU A 378 -2.55 9.34 -23.73
C LEU A 378 -1.81 10.56 -23.17
N PHE A 379 -0.49 10.48 -23.13
CA PHE A 379 0.41 11.49 -22.60
C PHE A 379 1.60 11.60 -23.55
N GLY A 380 2.02 12.82 -23.83
CA GLY A 380 3.24 13.09 -24.58
C GLY A 380 4.00 14.23 -23.92
N TYR A 381 5.32 14.13 -23.80
CA TYR A 381 6.11 15.16 -23.16
C TYR A 381 7.49 15.34 -23.78
N LEU A 382 8.03 16.53 -23.55
CA LEU A 382 9.40 16.93 -23.83
C LEU A 382 10.06 17.37 -22.52
N GLY A 383 11.36 17.15 -22.39
CA GLY A 383 12.09 17.56 -21.20
C GLY A 383 13.56 17.80 -21.48
N VAL A 384 14.21 18.42 -20.50
CA VAL A 384 15.66 18.62 -20.45
C VAL A 384 16.14 18.21 -19.08
N TRP A 385 17.25 17.48 -19.02
CA TRP A 385 17.93 17.10 -17.79
C TRP A 385 19.42 17.47 -17.91
N TYR A 386 19.81 18.54 -17.22
CA TYR A 386 21.22 18.89 -17.09
C TYR A 386 21.78 18.04 -15.96
N HIS A 387 22.81 17.25 -16.24
CA HIS A 387 23.29 16.28 -15.28
C HIS A 387 24.80 16.19 -15.22
N TRP A 388 25.27 15.95 -13.99
CA TRP A 388 26.60 15.48 -13.64
C TRP A 388 26.54 13.95 -13.54
N THR A 389 27.62 13.29 -13.94
CA THR A 389 27.80 11.86 -13.67
C THR A 389 29.15 11.70 -13.03
N ASP A 390 29.11 11.28 -11.77
CA ASP A 390 30.29 11.03 -10.97
C ASP A 390 30.28 9.54 -10.61
N THR A 391 31.32 8.81 -10.98
CA THR A 391 31.57 7.49 -10.41
C THR A 391 32.77 7.61 -9.47
N PHE A 392 32.74 6.85 -8.40
CA PHE A 392 33.82 6.76 -7.43
C PHE A 392 34.18 5.31 -7.25
N THR A 393 35.46 4.99 -7.39
CA THR A 393 36.02 3.73 -6.91
C THR A 393 36.87 4.02 -5.69
N HIS A 394 36.58 3.34 -4.59
CA HIS A 394 37.29 3.56 -3.33
C HIS A 394 38.19 2.37 -3.02
N ALA A 395 39.38 2.70 -2.54
CA ALA A 395 40.25 1.74 -1.91
C ALA A 395 39.57 1.18 -0.63
N PRO A 396 39.87 -0.06 -0.22
CA PRO A 396 39.31 -0.65 1.00
C PRO A 396 39.63 0.23 2.21
N SER A 397 38.60 0.71 2.91
CA SER A 397 38.75 1.66 4.02
C SER A 397 38.57 1.02 5.41
N ARG A 398 38.61 -0.30 5.54
CA ARG A 398 38.63 -0.94 6.87
C ARG A 398 40.01 -0.74 7.49
N ASP A 399 40.02 -0.38 8.77
CA ASP A 399 41.25 -0.23 9.58
C ASP A 399 42.10 -1.52 9.60
N ASP A 400 41.47 -2.67 9.35
CA ASP A 400 42.10 -3.99 9.36
C ASP A 400 42.87 -4.30 8.06
N TYR A 401 42.65 -3.55 6.97
CA TYR A 401 43.39 -3.77 5.73
C TYR A 401 44.78 -3.15 5.79
N THR A 402 45.81 -3.98 5.62
CA THR A 402 47.20 -3.52 5.51
C THR A 402 47.62 -3.42 4.05
N TYR A 403 48.02 -2.22 3.61
CA TYR A 403 48.41 -1.94 2.23
C TYR A 403 49.84 -2.39 1.90
N GLY A 404 50.71 -2.63 2.89
CA GLY A 404 52.12 -2.96 2.66
C GLY A 404 52.81 -1.91 1.77
N GLU A 405 53.40 -2.37 0.65
CA GLU A 405 54.03 -1.51 -0.38
C GLU A 405 53.09 -1.18 -1.56
N LEU A 406 51.82 -1.62 -1.53
CA LEU A 406 50.91 -1.40 -2.64
C LEU A 406 50.53 0.07 -2.75
N LYS A 407 50.56 0.58 -3.98
CA LYS A 407 50.04 1.90 -4.30
C LYS A 407 48.52 1.87 -4.19
N GLU A 408 47.96 2.79 -3.39
CA GLU A 408 46.53 2.99 -3.34
C GLU A 408 46.02 3.41 -4.73
N LEU A 409 45.25 2.54 -5.38
CA LEU A 409 44.46 2.92 -6.54
C LEU A 409 43.26 3.80 -6.13
N GLY A 410 42.63 4.38 -7.13
CA GLY A 410 41.50 5.26 -6.92
C GLY A 410 41.31 6.10 -8.17
N GLY A 411 40.08 6.17 -8.62
CA GLY A 411 39.70 6.95 -9.77
C GLY A 411 38.41 7.71 -9.46
N GLU A 412 38.37 8.94 -9.94
CA GLU A 412 37.12 9.68 -10.06
C GLU A 412 36.74 9.66 -11.54
N TYR A 413 35.54 9.17 -11.82
CA TYR A 413 34.98 9.20 -13.15
C TYR A 413 34.07 10.41 -13.16
N THR A 414 34.32 11.37 -14.05
CA THR A 414 33.40 12.49 -14.22
C THR A 414 33.07 12.60 -15.69
N LEU A 415 31.81 12.33 -16.05
CA LEU A 415 31.32 12.84 -17.33
C LEU A 415 31.17 14.35 -17.17
N SER A 416 31.65 15.11 -18.15
CA SER A 416 31.46 16.55 -18.12
C SER A 416 29.97 16.85 -18.02
N PRO A 417 29.55 17.84 -17.22
CA PRO A 417 28.14 18.11 -17.04
C PRO A 417 27.50 18.50 -18.38
N GLY A 418 26.25 18.09 -18.62
CA GLY A 418 25.60 18.46 -19.88
C GLY A 418 24.10 18.19 -19.94
N ALA A 419 23.46 18.79 -20.93
CA ALA A 419 22.03 18.74 -21.13
C ALA A 419 21.62 17.52 -21.99
N ALA A 420 20.79 16.65 -21.43
CA ALA A 420 20.07 15.63 -22.19
C ALA A 420 18.67 16.13 -22.52
N THR A 421 18.26 16.03 -23.78
CA THR A 421 16.88 16.22 -24.21
C THR A 421 16.10 14.91 -24.06
N GLU A 422 14.91 14.97 -23.49
CA GLU A 422 14.01 13.84 -23.28
C GLU A 422 12.73 14.02 -24.12
N VAL A 423 12.27 12.96 -24.77
CA VAL A 423 10.93 12.87 -25.35
C VAL A 423 10.28 11.59 -24.86
N GLY A 424 9.00 11.64 -24.51
CA GLY A 424 8.30 10.47 -24.03
C GLY A 424 6.84 10.47 -24.36
N PHE A 425 6.30 9.26 -24.39
CA PHE A 425 4.90 8.96 -24.57
C PHE A 425 4.46 7.97 -23.50
N ALA A 426 3.29 8.20 -22.90
CA ALA A 426 2.62 7.23 -22.06
C ALA A 426 1.18 7.08 -22.50
N GLY A 427 0.61 5.90 -22.36
CA GLY A 427 -0.77 5.67 -22.78
C GLY A 427 -1.37 4.46 -22.11
N GLN A 428 -2.59 4.60 -21.63
CA GLN A 428 -3.40 3.51 -21.13
C GLN A 428 -4.43 3.12 -22.19
N LEU A 429 -4.48 1.84 -22.56
CA LEU A 429 -5.54 1.25 -23.38
C LEU A 429 -6.19 0.10 -22.60
N GLY A 430 -7.43 0.32 -22.16
CA GLY A 430 -8.13 -0.62 -21.28
C GLY A 430 -7.36 -0.82 -19.97
N ARG A 431 -6.86 -2.04 -19.76
CA ARG A 431 -6.09 -2.44 -18.56
C ARG A 431 -4.58 -2.31 -18.76
N THR A 432 -4.14 -2.03 -19.98
CA THR A 432 -2.71 -2.00 -20.31
C THR A 432 -2.21 -0.57 -20.28
N ASP A 433 -1.12 -0.32 -19.56
CA ASP A 433 -0.38 0.94 -19.55
C ASP A 433 0.93 0.74 -20.33
N LEU A 434 1.24 1.65 -21.25
CA LEU A 434 2.45 1.62 -22.05
C LEU A 434 3.16 2.95 -21.88
N VAL A 435 4.44 2.92 -21.55
CA VAL A 435 5.30 4.10 -21.50
C VAL A 435 6.53 3.83 -22.33
N MET A 436 6.94 4.82 -23.11
CA MET A 436 8.21 4.82 -23.82
C MET A 436 8.82 6.21 -23.74
N GLN A 437 10.11 6.27 -23.47
CA GLN A 437 10.88 7.48 -23.34
C GLN A 437 12.21 7.28 -24.05
N TYR A 438 12.61 8.31 -24.78
CA TYR A 438 13.94 8.44 -25.35
C TYR A 438 14.62 9.68 -24.74
N ALA A 439 15.88 9.54 -24.34
CA ALA A 439 16.70 10.65 -23.93
C ALA A 439 18.02 10.62 -24.70
N ARG A 440 18.47 11.79 -25.16
CA ARG A 440 19.71 11.93 -25.90
C ARG A 440 20.47 13.16 -25.42
N ARG A 441 21.78 12.99 -25.31
CA ARG A 441 22.78 14.05 -25.22
C ARG A 441 23.72 13.91 -26.42
N SER A 442 23.98 15.01 -27.11
CA SER A 442 24.97 15.10 -28.20
C SER A 442 26.11 16.03 -27.79
N ASP A 443 27.29 15.75 -28.33
CA ASP A 443 28.60 16.34 -27.99
C ASP A 443 28.59 17.87 -27.82
N ASP A 444 29.30 18.36 -26.80
CA ASP A 444 29.84 19.73 -26.80
C ASP A 444 31.01 19.74 -27.79
N GLN A 445 30.84 20.43 -28.92
CA GLN A 445 31.85 20.50 -30.00
C GLN A 445 33.18 21.14 -29.55
N ASP A 446 33.19 21.81 -28.41
CA ASP A 446 34.32 22.59 -27.91
C ASP A 446 35.33 21.77 -27.08
N VAL A 447 35.02 20.52 -26.73
CA VAL A 447 35.95 19.63 -26.03
C VAL A 447 36.22 18.44 -26.95
N GLN A 448 37.49 18.15 -27.27
CA GLN A 448 37.92 17.01 -28.10
C GLN A 448 37.62 15.62 -27.48
N GLN A 449 36.59 15.51 -26.63
CA GLN A 449 36.18 14.31 -25.92
C GLN A 449 34.76 13.95 -26.36
N ILE A 450 34.61 12.77 -26.99
CA ILE A 450 33.30 12.23 -27.34
C ILE A 450 32.58 11.86 -26.04
N GLN A 451 31.51 12.58 -25.70
CA GLN A 451 30.66 12.28 -24.54
C GLN A 451 29.21 12.20 -24.99
N ARG A 452 28.72 10.97 -25.11
CA ARG A 452 27.39 10.68 -25.66
C ARG A 452 26.58 9.90 -24.67
N MET A 453 25.31 10.25 -24.55
CA MET A 453 24.34 9.45 -23.81
C MET A 453 23.13 9.25 -24.69
N GLN A 454 22.76 8.00 -24.93
CA GLN A 454 21.49 7.62 -25.52
C GLN A 454 20.79 6.67 -24.58
N ARG A 455 19.54 6.95 -24.24
CA ARG A 455 18.75 6.13 -23.32
C ARG A 455 17.37 5.89 -23.91
N ILE A 456 16.97 4.63 -23.98
CA ILE A 456 15.59 4.22 -24.21
C ILE A 456 15.09 3.58 -22.94
N SER A 457 13.99 4.07 -22.40
CA SER A 457 13.32 3.47 -21.25
C SER A 457 11.84 3.33 -21.53
N GLY A 458 11.21 2.36 -20.89
CA GLY A 458 9.79 2.17 -21.05
C GLY A 458 9.20 1.26 -20.00
N LYS A 459 7.89 1.11 -20.09
CA LYS A 459 7.10 0.33 -19.15
C LYS A 459 5.92 -0.30 -19.85
N LEU A 460 5.64 -1.55 -19.54
CA LEU A 460 4.37 -2.23 -19.82
C LEU A 460 3.69 -2.58 -18.50
N GLY A 461 2.56 -1.94 -18.21
CA GLY A 461 1.72 -2.20 -17.03
C GLY A 461 0.47 -2.97 -17.38
N ILE A 462 0.04 -3.88 -16.52
CA ILE A 462 -1.26 -4.56 -16.58
C ILE A 462 -1.97 -4.33 -15.25
N GLN A 463 -3.13 -3.67 -15.31
CA GLN A 463 -3.97 -3.39 -14.15
C GLN A 463 -4.72 -4.64 -13.66
N SER A 464 -4.79 -4.77 -12.35
CA SER A 464 -5.47 -5.83 -11.59
C SER A 464 -5.03 -7.22 -12.01
N PHE A 465 -3.71 -7.38 -12.08
CA PHE A 465 -3.04 -8.65 -12.33
C PHE A 465 -1.70 -8.69 -11.57
N PRO A 466 -1.32 -9.81 -10.92
CA PRO A 466 -2.18 -10.97 -10.65
C PRO A 466 -3.17 -10.72 -9.50
N VAL A 467 -2.90 -9.69 -8.68
CA VAL A 467 -3.74 -9.30 -7.53
C VAL A 467 -4.70 -8.19 -7.95
N PRO A 468 -6.01 -8.29 -7.65
CA PRO A 468 -6.97 -7.23 -7.86
C PRO A 468 -6.54 -5.90 -7.22
N GLY A 469 -6.78 -4.78 -7.90
CA GLY A 469 -6.43 -3.45 -7.39
C GLY A 469 -4.94 -3.08 -7.43
N THR A 470 -4.06 -3.99 -7.86
CA THR A 470 -2.64 -3.70 -8.11
C THR A 470 -2.34 -3.56 -9.59
N GLU A 471 -1.26 -2.88 -9.96
CA GLU A 471 -0.74 -2.84 -11.33
C GLU A 471 0.61 -3.54 -11.38
N THR A 472 0.71 -4.65 -12.13
CA THR A 472 2.01 -5.27 -12.41
C THR A 472 2.65 -4.55 -13.59
N GLN A 473 3.87 -4.05 -13.41
CA GLN A 473 4.60 -3.29 -14.39
C GLN A 473 5.92 -3.97 -14.72
N LEU A 474 6.25 -4.09 -16.01
CA LEU A 474 7.58 -4.43 -16.49
C LEU A 474 8.24 -3.15 -16.99
N HIS A 475 9.24 -2.67 -16.27
CA HIS A 475 10.08 -1.56 -16.67
C HIS A 475 11.32 -2.08 -17.38
N PHE A 476 11.75 -1.36 -18.40
CA PHE A 476 13.00 -1.61 -19.06
C PHE A 476 13.75 -0.30 -19.30
N ARG A 477 15.07 -0.36 -19.26
CA ARG A 477 15.95 0.74 -19.62
C ARG A 477 17.17 0.16 -20.32
N THR A 478 17.52 0.74 -21.45
CA THR A 478 18.82 0.54 -22.10
C THR A 478 19.47 1.90 -22.26
N ALA A 479 20.75 2.01 -21.93
CA ALA A 479 21.52 3.22 -22.15
C ALA A 479 22.91 2.90 -22.70
N ASP A 480 23.32 3.66 -23.70
CA ASP A 480 24.69 3.70 -24.19
C ASP A 480 25.32 5.00 -23.74
N ILE A 481 26.43 4.89 -23.01
CA ILE A 481 27.12 6.03 -22.42
C ILE A 481 28.60 5.95 -22.81
N GLU A 482 29.08 6.99 -23.46
CA GLU A 482 30.48 7.18 -23.84
C GLU A 482 31.06 8.29 -22.97
N GLY A 483 32.23 8.04 -22.39
CA GLY A 483 32.84 8.90 -21.38
C GLY A 483 34.35 8.84 -21.35
N VAL A 484 34.93 9.64 -20.45
CA VAL A 484 36.37 9.66 -20.18
C VAL A 484 36.61 9.39 -18.70
N PHE A 485 37.39 8.35 -18.42
CA PHE A 485 37.96 8.03 -17.12
C PHE A 485 39.23 8.86 -16.91
N THR A 486 39.40 9.44 -15.72
CA THR A 486 40.66 10.08 -15.31
C THR A 486 41.16 9.40 -14.04
N SER A 487 42.29 8.69 -14.13
CA SER A 487 42.87 8.02 -12.96
C SER A 487 43.48 9.05 -11.98
N LYS A 488 43.78 8.64 -10.73
CA LYS A 488 44.52 9.48 -9.76
C LYS A 488 45.87 9.98 -10.29
N SER A 489 46.49 9.30 -11.27
CA SER A 489 47.74 9.75 -11.91
C SER A 489 47.53 10.81 -13.00
N GLY A 490 46.27 11.15 -13.33
CA GLY A 490 45.90 12.11 -14.36
C GLY A 490 45.82 11.52 -15.78
N GLU A 491 45.99 10.20 -15.92
CA GLU A 491 45.84 9.51 -17.19
C GLU A 491 44.37 9.46 -17.61
N LYS A 492 44.10 9.71 -18.90
CA LYS A 492 42.74 9.77 -19.44
C LYS A 492 42.49 8.58 -20.36
N GLN A 493 41.44 7.81 -20.07
CA GLN A 493 41.02 6.68 -20.90
C GLN A 493 39.56 6.87 -21.33
N THR A 494 39.28 6.74 -22.62
CA THR A 494 37.90 6.72 -23.11
C THR A 494 37.26 5.36 -22.84
N PHE A 495 36.02 5.34 -22.39
CA PHE A 495 35.26 4.10 -22.21
C PHE A 495 33.84 4.21 -22.76
N SER A 496 33.25 3.06 -23.06
CA SER A 496 31.85 2.93 -23.45
C SER A 496 31.17 1.92 -22.54
N THR A 497 30.01 2.28 -21.99
CA THR A 497 29.19 1.39 -21.18
C THR A 497 27.80 1.24 -21.78
N ASN A 498 27.37 -0.02 -21.86
CA ASN A 498 25.99 -0.38 -22.17
C ASN A 498 25.31 -0.80 -20.86
N GLU A 499 24.34 -0.01 -20.44
CA GLU A 499 23.53 -0.25 -19.26
C GLU A 499 22.19 -0.88 -19.69
N ARG A 500 21.80 -1.98 -19.06
CA ARG A 500 20.50 -2.63 -19.28
C ARG A 500 19.83 -2.94 -17.95
N MET A 501 18.66 -2.38 -17.72
CA MET A 501 17.84 -2.66 -16.56
C MET A 501 16.50 -3.22 -16.99
N VAL A 502 16.06 -4.26 -16.28
CA VAL A 502 14.69 -4.79 -16.34
C VAL A 502 14.18 -4.88 -14.91
N GLU A 503 12.98 -4.37 -14.67
CA GLU A 503 12.39 -4.39 -13.34
C GLU A 503 10.90 -4.72 -13.39
N MET A 504 10.53 -5.80 -12.73
CA MET A 504 9.13 -6.16 -12.53
C MET A 504 8.64 -5.55 -11.22
N ARG A 505 7.65 -4.66 -11.27
CA ARG A 505 7.06 -3.97 -10.11
C ARG A 505 5.62 -4.41 -9.90
N MET A 506 5.21 -4.54 -8.64
CA MET A 506 3.81 -4.53 -8.23
C MET A 506 3.52 -3.17 -7.61
N VAL A 507 2.60 -2.41 -8.22
CA VAL A 507 2.25 -1.05 -7.80
C VAL A 507 0.86 -1.05 -7.20
N ASN A 508 0.75 -0.56 -5.96
CA ASN A 508 -0.55 -0.40 -5.31
C ASN A 508 -1.23 0.92 -5.73
N LYS A 509 -2.45 1.14 -5.25
CA LYS A 509 -3.26 2.34 -5.58
C LYS A 509 -2.72 3.63 -5.00
N GLU A 510 -1.94 3.53 -3.93
CA GLU A 510 -1.22 4.68 -3.37
C GLU A 510 0.04 5.02 -4.18
N ALA A 511 0.28 4.32 -5.29
CA ALA A 511 1.47 4.42 -6.14
C ALA A 511 2.78 4.01 -5.45
N VAL A 512 2.68 3.32 -4.32
CA VAL A 512 3.81 2.59 -3.71
C VAL A 512 4.03 1.33 -4.52
N HIS A 513 5.29 0.99 -4.77
CA HIS A 513 5.66 -0.18 -5.52
C HIS A 513 6.76 -0.98 -4.84
N VAL A 514 6.71 -2.29 -5.04
CA VAL A 514 7.79 -3.23 -4.71
C VAL A 514 8.17 -3.93 -6.00
N GLY A 515 9.46 -4.08 -6.28
CA GLY A 515 9.91 -4.69 -7.53
C GLY A 515 11.14 -5.57 -7.42
N LEU A 516 11.28 -6.46 -8.39
CA LEU A 516 12.47 -7.27 -8.63
C LEU A 516 13.23 -6.67 -9.81
N ARG A 517 14.47 -6.28 -9.58
CA ARG A 517 15.32 -5.56 -10.54
C ARG A 517 16.50 -6.43 -10.94
N VAL A 518 16.73 -6.52 -12.24
CA VAL A 518 17.98 -6.99 -12.84
C VAL A 518 18.62 -5.80 -13.53
N HIS A 519 19.89 -5.55 -13.21
CA HIS A 519 20.64 -4.43 -13.76
C HIS A 519 22.03 -4.88 -14.21
N ASN A 520 22.29 -4.80 -15.50
CA ASN A 520 23.60 -5.09 -16.07
C ASN A 520 24.26 -3.79 -16.53
N TRP A 521 25.51 -3.60 -16.18
CA TRP A 521 26.31 -2.49 -16.68
C TRP A 521 27.78 -2.87 -16.67
N GLN A 522 28.60 -2.08 -17.36
CA GLN A 522 30.05 -2.29 -17.37
C GLN A 522 30.78 -0.98 -17.11
N GLY A 523 32.03 -1.06 -16.68
CA GLY A 523 32.90 0.11 -16.58
C GLY A 523 34.20 -0.21 -15.87
N PRO A 524 35.17 0.71 -15.91
CA PRO A 524 36.44 0.50 -15.22
C PRO A 524 36.20 0.40 -13.71
N GLN A 525 37.03 -0.37 -13.01
CA GLN A 525 36.93 -0.68 -11.59
C GLN A 525 38.31 -0.86 -10.99
N ASP A 526 38.58 -0.22 -9.86
CA ASP A 526 39.73 -0.55 -9.03
C ASP A 526 39.43 -1.79 -8.19
N VAL A 527 40.31 -2.78 -8.26
CA VAL A 527 40.16 -4.08 -7.62
C VAL A 527 41.40 -4.39 -6.81
N TYR A 528 41.20 -4.89 -5.60
CA TYR A 528 42.27 -5.34 -4.72
C TYR A 528 42.14 -6.84 -4.48
N LEU A 529 43.28 -7.53 -4.50
CA LEU A 529 43.37 -8.90 -4.01
C LEU A 529 43.74 -8.85 -2.54
N SER A 530 42.96 -9.54 -1.71
CA SER A 530 43.21 -9.65 -0.28
C SER A 530 43.38 -11.11 0.14
N LYS A 531 44.27 -11.33 1.11
CA LYS A 531 44.49 -12.60 1.77
C LYS A 531 44.75 -12.34 3.25
N ASN A 532 43.90 -12.87 4.14
CA ASN A 532 43.98 -12.64 5.59
C ASN A 532 43.98 -11.14 5.92
N MET A 533 43.12 -10.36 5.26
CA MET A 533 43.03 -8.90 5.37
C MET A 533 44.31 -8.14 4.97
N GLN A 534 45.29 -8.83 4.37
CA GLN A 534 46.45 -8.19 3.74
C GLN A 534 46.19 -8.02 2.26
N LEU A 535 46.29 -6.78 1.77
CA LEU A 535 46.19 -6.51 0.34
C LEU A 535 47.49 -6.98 -0.32
N ILE A 536 47.39 -7.89 -1.29
CA ILE A 536 48.52 -8.52 -1.99
C ILE A 536 48.62 -8.11 -3.47
N GLY A 537 47.60 -7.43 -4.00
CA GLY A 537 47.62 -6.89 -5.36
C GLY A 537 46.57 -5.82 -5.57
N ALA A 538 46.82 -4.91 -6.50
CA ALA A 538 45.89 -3.86 -6.90
C ALA A 538 45.90 -3.75 -8.44
N TYR A 539 44.70 -3.73 -9.04
CA TYR A 539 44.51 -3.78 -10.48
C TYR A 539 43.42 -2.80 -10.89
N GLU A 540 43.64 -2.12 -12.01
CA GLU A 540 42.57 -1.46 -12.77
C GLU A 540 41.97 -2.51 -13.72
N ALA A 541 40.66 -2.73 -13.64
CA ALA A 541 39.97 -3.78 -14.39
C ALA A 541 38.77 -3.22 -15.14
N ASP A 542 38.48 -3.76 -16.32
CA ASP A 542 37.16 -3.57 -16.95
C ASP A 542 36.16 -4.54 -16.32
N ALA A 543 35.25 -4.01 -15.52
CA ALA A 543 34.28 -4.79 -14.77
C ALA A 543 32.94 -4.86 -15.50
N ARG A 544 32.34 -6.06 -15.51
CA ARG A 544 30.97 -6.30 -15.94
C ARG A 544 30.14 -6.71 -14.73
N PHE A 545 29.14 -5.92 -14.42
CA PHE A 545 28.26 -6.10 -13.28
C PHE A 545 26.90 -6.64 -13.71
N SER A 546 26.38 -7.58 -12.94
CA SER A 546 25.02 -8.11 -13.03
C SER A 546 24.37 -8.06 -11.65
N GLY A 547 23.68 -6.95 -11.38
CA GLY A 547 22.93 -6.70 -10.15
C GLY A 547 21.54 -7.34 -10.16
N TYR A 548 21.17 -7.98 -9.06
CA TYR A 548 19.87 -8.58 -8.78
C TYR A 548 19.38 -8.07 -7.44
N GLY A 549 18.25 -7.37 -7.40
CA GLY A 549 17.79 -6.72 -6.18
C GLY A 549 16.29 -6.61 -6.03
N ILE A 550 15.87 -6.40 -4.79
CA ILE A 550 14.51 -6.02 -4.43
C ILE A 550 14.50 -4.50 -4.28
N THR A 551 13.46 -3.86 -4.79
CA THR A 551 13.28 -2.41 -4.82
C THR A 551 11.95 -2.03 -4.19
N VAL A 552 11.90 -0.86 -3.56
CA VAL A 552 10.69 -0.24 -3.02
C VAL A 552 10.70 1.22 -3.39
N GLY A 553 9.54 1.73 -3.80
CA GLY A 553 9.44 3.11 -4.21
C GLY A 553 8.03 3.68 -4.18
N TRP A 554 7.92 4.94 -4.56
CA TRP A 554 6.68 5.68 -4.69
C TRP A 554 6.72 6.58 -5.93
N SER A 555 5.58 6.81 -6.58
CA SER A 555 5.53 7.72 -7.73
C SER A 555 4.27 8.59 -7.76
N LEU A 556 4.45 9.90 -7.62
CA LEU A 556 3.36 10.87 -7.71
C LEU A 556 2.69 10.84 -9.09
N MET A 557 3.45 10.74 -10.18
CA MET A 557 2.86 10.79 -11.53
C MET A 557 1.93 9.59 -11.78
N ASN A 558 2.29 8.40 -11.26
CA ASN A 558 1.41 7.23 -11.31
C ASN A 558 0.10 7.43 -10.52
N TYR A 559 0.12 8.23 -9.45
CA TYR A 559 -1.07 8.60 -8.69
C TYR A 559 -1.92 9.64 -9.44
N LEU A 560 -1.30 10.76 -9.86
CA LEU A 560 -1.99 11.87 -10.52
C LEU A 560 -2.70 11.45 -11.81
N LYS A 561 -2.07 10.57 -12.61
CA LYS A 561 -2.67 10.12 -13.87
C LYS A 561 -4.00 9.37 -13.68
N LYS A 562 -4.18 8.72 -12.52
CA LYS A 562 -5.33 7.87 -12.20
C LYS A 562 -6.43 8.64 -11.50
N TYR A 563 -6.07 9.40 -10.46
CA TYR A 563 -7.06 9.93 -9.52
C TYR A 563 -7.27 11.44 -9.62
N GLU A 564 -6.24 12.19 -10.03
CA GLU A 564 -6.30 13.64 -9.98
C GLU A 564 -6.54 14.28 -11.34
N HIS A 565 -7.28 15.38 -11.33
CA HIS A 565 -7.46 16.22 -12.51
C HIS A 565 -6.79 17.59 -12.35
N ARG A 566 -6.38 17.97 -11.14
CA ARG A 566 -5.60 19.18 -10.87
C ARG A 566 -4.63 18.90 -9.73
N TYR A 567 -3.39 19.34 -9.87
CA TYR A 567 -2.41 19.28 -8.81
C TYR A 567 -1.40 20.41 -8.98
N PHE A 568 -1.02 21.05 -7.88
CA PHE A 568 0.12 21.95 -7.84
C PHE A 568 0.81 21.79 -6.49
N GLY A 569 2.01 21.23 -6.50
CA GLY A 569 2.71 20.94 -5.25
C GLY A 569 4.00 20.17 -5.45
N PRO A 570 4.60 19.71 -4.34
CA PRO A 570 5.85 18.97 -4.35
C PRO A 570 5.76 17.68 -5.17
N ASN A 571 6.71 17.48 -6.09
CA ASN A 571 6.92 16.20 -6.75
C ASN A 571 7.87 15.34 -5.93
N ALA A 572 7.52 14.08 -5.74
CA ALA A 572 8.47 13.05 -5.38
C ALA A 572 8.19 11.78 -6.18
N ASP A 573 9.21 11.25 -6.83
CA ASP A 573 9.23 9.89 -7.34
C ASP A 573 10.52 9.27 -6.79
N VAL A 574 10.40 8.26 -5.94
CA VAL A 574 11.55 7.67 -5.22
C VAL A 574 11.55 6.18 -5.46
N ASN A 575 12.71 5.58 -5.67
CA ASN A 575 12.91 4.15 -5.74
C ASN A 575 14.26 3.79 -5.12
N ALA A 576 14.29 2.84 -4.20
CA ALA A 576 15.53 2.37 -3.57
C ALA A 576 15.50 0.85 -3.47
N GLY A 577 16.66 0.21 -3.52
CA GLY A 577 16.75 -1.23 -3.44
C GLY A 577 18.03 -1.74 -2.82
N ILE A 578 18.00 -3.03 -2.52
CA ILE A 578 19.14 -3.80 -2.03
C ILE A 578 19.20 -5.12 -2.79
N GLY A 579 20.38 -5.72 -2.89
CA GLY A 579 20.57 -6.92 -3.67
C GLY A 579 22.00 -7.41 -3.69
N LEU A 580 22.24 -8.35 -4.59
CA LEU A 580 23.54 -8.95 -4.86
C LEU A 580 23.97 -8.55 -6.27
N THR A 581 25.26 -8.34 -6.49
CA THR A 581 25.85 -8.20 -7.83
C THR A 581 26.78 -9.36 -8.09
N ARG A 582 26.72 -9.95 -9.28
CA ARG A 582 27.82 -10.73 -9.81
C ARG A 582 28.75 -9.79 -10.57
N VAL A 583 30.05 -9.92 -10.38
CA VAL A 583 31.06 -9.10 -11.06
C VAL A 583 32.01 -10.02 -11.81
N ALA A 584 32.21 -9.75 -13.09
CA ALA A 584 33.24 -10.38 -13.90
C ALA A 584 34.30 -9.33 -14.22
N LEU A 585 35.54 -9.60 -13.84
CA LEU A 585 36.68 -8.70 -13.93
C LEU A 585 37.68 -9.26 -14.93
N ASP A 586 38.07 -8.46 -15.91
CA ASP A 586 39.21 -8.78 -16.77
C ASP A 586 40.47 -8.10 -16.23
N LEU A 587 41.33 -8.88 -15.57
CA LEU A 587 42.55 -8.39 -14.94
C LEU A 587 43.71 -8.51 -15.93
N ALA A 588 44.31 -7.37 -16.30
CA ALA A 588 45.45 -7.33 -17.20
C ALA A 588 46.58 -8.26 -16.69
N GLY A 589 46.88 -9.32 -17.44
CA GLY A 589 47.93 -10.30 -17.12
C GLY A 589 47.56 -11.39 -16.10
N ALA A 590 46.39 -11.31 -15.46
CA ALA A 590 45.91 -12.31 -14.49
C ALA A 590 44.63 -13.07 -14.93
N GLY A 591 44.05 -12.68 -16.07
CA GLY A 591 42.89 -13.33 -16.67
C GLY A 591 41.56 -12.90 -16.04
N THR A 592 40.48 -13.59 -16.42
CA THR A 592 39.13 -13.27 -15.96
C THR A 592 38.86 -13.87 -14.57
N ARG A 593 38.39 -13.05 -13.62
CA ARG A 593 37.88 -13.49 -12.32
C ARG A 593 36.41 -13.10 -12.15
N ASP A 594 35.67 -13.95 -11.46
CA ASP A 594 34.27 -13.71 -11.10
C ASP A 594 34.14 -13.59 -9.57
N ASP A 595 33.25 -12.71 -9.11
CA ASP A 595 32.92 -12.57 -7.68
C ASP A 595 31.46 -12.15 -7.46
N ILE A 596 31.02 -12.17 -6.20
CA ILE A 596 29.71 -11.72 -5.73
C ILE A 596 29.87 -10.60 -4.71
N GLY A 597 29.14 -9.51 -4.89
CA GLY A 597 29.12 -8.37 -3.98
C GLY A 597 27.71 -7.89 -3.63
N ALA A 598 27.64 -6.84 -2.82
CA ALA A 598 26.43 -6.09 -2.54
C ALA A 598 26.04 -5.19 -3.72
N PHE A 599 24.73 -4.98 -3.91
CA PHE A 599 24.15 -4.09 -4.92
C PHE A 599 23.06 -3.22 -4.28
N MET A 600 23.20 -1.89 -4.33
CA MET A 600 22.21 -0.96 -3.80
C MET A 600 21.89 0.13 -4.82
N PRO A 601 20.82 -0.03 -5.61
CA PRO A 601 20.37 1.01 -6.52
C PRO A 601 19.41 1.99 -5.84
N GLY A 602 19.47 3.26 -6.24
CA GLY A 602 18.56 4.32 -5.82
C GLY A 602 18.26 5.30 -6.96
N GLU A 603 17.04 5.78 -7.05
CA GLU A 603 16.56 6.75 -8.03
C GLU A 603 15.59 7.72 -7.33
N VAL A 604 15.72 9.01 -7.63
CA VAL A 604 14.90 10.05 -6.99
C VAL A 604 14.65 11.20 -7.97
N ASP A 605 13.39 11.60 -8.12
CA ASP A 605 12.97 12.84 -8.77
C ASP A 605 12.20 13.69 -7.75
N LEU A 606 12.80 14.77 -7.28
CA LEU A 606 12.19 15.71 -6.34
C LEU A 606 11.96 17.06 -7.02
N GLY A 607 10.86 17.75 -6.72
CA GLY A 607 10.62 19.05 -7.35
C GLY A 607 9.24 19.62 -7.12
N LEU A 608 8.72 20.30 -8.13
CA LEU A 608 7.36 20.82 -8.20
C LEU A 608 6.67 20.28 -9.45
N THR A 609 5.43 19.84 -9.30
CA THR A 609 4.57 19.43 -10.40
C THR A 609 3.35 20.34 -10.45
N GLY A 610 3.13 20.98 -11.60
CA GLY A 610 1.86 21.58 -11.98
C GLY A 610 1.16 20.67 -12.98
N TYR A 611 -0.07 20.27 -12.70
CA TYR A 611 -0.82 19.32 -13.51
C TYR A 611 -2.27 19.76 -13.58
N ARG A 612 -2.86 19.71 -14.78
CA ARG A 612 -4.25 20.09 -14.99
C ARG A 612 -4.86 19.36 -16.17
N ARG A 613 -6.04 18.81 -15.97
CA ARG A 613 -6.97 18.33 -16.99
C ARG A 613 -8.18 19.25 -17.04
N PHE A 614 -8.87 19.25 -18.18
CA PHE A 614 -10.05 20.06 -18.42
C PHE A 614 -11.26 19.19 -18.76
N LYS A 615 -12.28 19.22 -17.90
CA LYS A 615 -13.55 18.50 -18.08
C LYS A 615 -14.20 18.78 -19.44
N LYS A 616 -14.24 20.06 -19.86
CA LYS A 616 -14.85 20.52 -21.13
C LYS A 616 -14.24 19.87 -22.38
N PHE A 617 -12.95 19.56 -22.36
CA PHE A 617 -12.24 18.95 -23.48
C PHE A 617 -12.13 17.43 -23.31
N GLY A 618 -13.05 16.84 -22.54
CA GLY A 618 -12.99 15.47 -22.13
C GLY A 618 -11.65 15.17 -21.46
N GLY A 619 -11.29 15.83 -20.37
CA GLY A 619 -10.08 15.48 -19.63
C GLY A 619 -8.72 15.70 -20.31
N MET A 620 -8.66 16.28 -21.51
CA MET A 620 -7.40 16.77 -22.08
C MET A 620 -6.75 17.79 -21.14
N GLY A 621 -5.42 17.87 -21.13
CA GLY A 621 -4.70 18.61 -20.11
C GLY A 621 -3.22 18.81 -20.43
N TYR A 622 -2.51 19.33 -19.44
CA TYR A 622 -1.07 19.52 -19.46
C TYR A 622 -0.44 19.22 -18.11
N PHE A 623 0.86 19.04 -18.12
CA PHE A 623 1.67 19.02 -16.92
C PHE A 623 3.02 19.72 -17.15
N VAL A 624 3.57 20.25 -16.07
CA VAL A 624 4.89 20.85 -15.99
C VAL A 624 5.56 20.32 -14.74
N GLN A 625 6.79 19.84 -14.85
CA GLN A 625 7.60 19.41 -13.71
C GLN A 625 8.96 20.08 -13.77
N ALA A 626 9.44 20.53 -12.63
CA ALA A 626 10.78 21.10 -12.49
C ALA A 626 11.36 20.68 -11.16
N GLY A 627 12.65 20.33 -11.12
CA GLY A 627 13.26 19.87 -9.89
C GLY A 627 14.65 19.30 -10.08
N ALA A 628 15.06 18.42 -9.16
CA ALA A 628 16.30 17.68 -9.20
C ALA A 628 16.02 16.20 -9.38
N ARG A 629 16.77 15.57 -10.29
CA ARG A 629 16.80 14.12 -10.49
C ARG A 629 18.14 13.60 -9.99
N GLY A 630 18.12 12.44 -9.37
CA GLY A 630 19.31 11.71 -8.93
C GLY A 630 19.14 10.21 -9.16
N SER A 631 20.22 9.52 -9.50
CA SER A 631 20.34 8.07 -9.41
C SER A 631 21.68 7.71 -8.80
N VAL A 632 21.68 6.73 -7.92
CA VAL A 632 22.87 6.17 -7.27
C VAL A 632 22.87 4.66 -7.48
N ILE A 633 24.03 4.08 -7.75
CA ILE A 633 24.23 2.64 -7.72
C ILE A 633 25.48 2.39 -6.92
N PHE A 634 25.34 1.74 -5.78
CA PHE A 634 26.48 1.25 -5.03
C PHE A 634 26.68 -0.24 -5.30
N THR A 635 27.93 -0.63 -5.53
CA THR A 635 28.37 -2.02 -5.57
C THR A 635 29.67 -2.20 -4.81
N GLY A 636 29.81 -3.32 -4.12
CA GLY A 636 31.09 -3.64 -3.49
C GLY A 636 31.16 -5.07 -2.98
N ALA A 637 32.37 -5.60 -2.88
CA ALA A 637 32.69 -6.87 -2.25
C ALA A 637 33.83 -6.65 -1.24
N GLY A 638 33.88 -7.50 -0.22
CA GLY A 638 34.89 -7.45 0.83
C GLY A 638 35.20 -8.83 1.38
N GLU A 639 36.34 -8.93 2.05
CA GLU A 639 36.76 -10.15 2.74
C GLU A 639 35.88 -10.38 3.99
N PRO A 640 35.34 -11.59 4.20
CA PRO A 640 34.55 -11.91 5.40
C PRO A 640 35.41 -11.89 6.68
N GLU A 641 34.82 -11.48 7.80
CA GLU A 641 35.51 -11.36 9.10
C GLU A 641 35.75 -12.72 9.79
N ASP A 642 34.85 -13.67 9.59
CA ASP A 642 34.88 -14.99 10.20
C ASP A 642 35.37 -16.03 9.17
N THR A 643 36.68 -16.15 9.00
CA THR A 643 37.26 -17.41 8.50
C THR A 643 37.37 -18.37 9.68
N ASP A 644 36.35 -19.19 9.91
CA ASP A 644 36.41 -20.33 10.84
C ASP A 644 37.61 -21.23 10.45
N ASP A 645 38.61 -21.31 11.34
CA ASP A 645 39.65 -22.34 11.61
C ASP A 645 40.27 -23.24 10.52
N ASP A 646 39.94 -23.09 9.24
CA ASP A 646 40.60 -23.78 8.12
C ASP A 646 40.52 -22.92 6.83
N PRO A 647 41.07 -21.68 6.83
CA PRO A 647 41.29 -20.97 5.58
C PRO A 647 42.22 -21.84 4.74
N ASN A 648 41.76 -22.32 3.57
CA ASN A 648 42.70 -22.86 2.60
C ASN A 648 43.75 -21.78 2.38
N GLU A 649 45.03 -22.12 2.56
CA GLU A 649 46.15 -21.19 2.40
C GLU A 649 46.22 -20.56 1.00
N ASP A 650 45.34 -20.95 0.06
CA ASP A 650 45.27 -20.47 -1.32
C ASP A 650 44.06 -19.54 -1.62
N ASP A 651 43.18 -19.25 -0.66
CA ASP A 651 41.99 -18.43 -0.93
C ASP A 651 42.32 -16.92 -0.95
N ASN A 652 42.31 -16.34 -2.14
CA ASN A 652 42.48 -14.90 -2.37
C ASN A 652 41.13 -14.23 -2.68
N TYR A 653 40.71 -13.27 -1.85
CA TYR A 653 39.47 -12.51 -1.99
C TYR A 653 39.63 -11.31 -2.92
N LEU A 654 38.55 -10.92 -3.59
CA LEU A 654 38.47 -9.67 -4.34
C LEU A 654 37.76 -8.63 -3.48
N VAL A 655 38.40 -7.47 -3.34
CA VAL A 655 37.86 -6.34 -2.57
C VAL A 655 37.73 -5.16 -3.51
N PHE A 656 36.52 -4.61 -3.59
CA PHE A 656 36.25 -3.45 -4.41
C PHE A 656 35.03 -2.69 -3.90
N SER A 657 34.98 -1.39 -4.20
CA SER A 657 33.81 -0.56 -3.97
C SER A 657 33.64 0.41 -5.13
N ARG A 658 32.40 0.62 -5.54
CA ARG A 658 32.01 1.51 -6.62
C ARG A 658 30.68 2.18 -6.32
N THR A 659 30.64 3.49 -6.51
CA THR A 659 29.41 4.27 -6.45
C THR A 659 29.25 5.04 -7.76
N ASP A 660 28.21 4.73 -8.54
CA ASP A 660 27.83 5.50 -9.73
C ASP A 660 26.72 6.49 -9.35
N LEU A 661 26.99 7.79 -9.42
CA LEU A 661 26.05 8.89 -9.19
C LEU A 661 25.73 9.60 -10.51
N ARG A 662 24.45 9.87 -10.75
CA ARG A 662 24.00 10.80 -11.80
C ARG A 662 22.97 11.73 -11.21
N TYR A 663 23.17 13.02 -11.29
CA TYR A 663 22.25 13.98 -10.68
C TYR A 663 22.20 15.28 -11.44
N GLY A 664 21.15 16.06 -11.23
CA GLY A 664 21.07 17.44 -11.69
C GLY A 664 19.65 17.92 -11.95
N PRO A 665 19.47 19.20 -12.31
CA PRO A 665 18.15 19.77 -12.50
C PRO A 665 17.48 19.23 -13.77
N TYR A 666 16.19 18.96 -13.66
CA TYR A 666 15.36 18.60 -14.80
C TYR A 666 14.16 19.53 -14.93
N PHE A 667 13.69 19.62 -16.17
CA PHE A 667 12.44 20.29 -16.54
C PHE A 667 11.69 19.41 -17.53
N ARG A 668 10.39 19.23 -17.35
CA ARG A 668 9.51 18.48 -18.24
C ARG A 668 8.22 19.24 -18.47
N VAL A 669 7.72 19.20 -19.69
CA VAL A 669 6.40 19.72 -20.06
C VAL A 669 5.72 18.73 -21.00
N GLY A 670 4.43 18.50 -20.78
CA GLY A 670 3.69 17.55 -21.60
C GLY A 670 2.19 17.80 -21.63
N GLY A 671 1.54 17.15 -22.60
CA GLY A 671 0.09 17.10 -22.77
C GLY A 671 -0.51 15.79 -22.25
N VAL A 672 -1.78 15.85 -21.87
CA VAL A 672 -2.62 14.71 -21.45
C VAL A 672 -3.88 14.68 -22.31
N PHE A 673 -4.35 13.51 -22.72
CA PHE A 673 -5.50 13.34 -23.63
C PHE A 673 -6.46 12.24 -23.16
#